data_AF-A0A1Z5KC19-F1
#
_entry.id   AF-A0A1Z5KC19-F1
#
_cell.length_a   1.000
_cell.length_b   1.000
_cell.length_c   1.000
_cell.angle_alpha   90.00
_cell.angle_beta   90.00
_cell.angle_gamma   90.00
#
_symmetry.space_group_name_H-M   'P 1'
#
loop_
_entity.id
_entity.type
_entity.pdbx_description
1 polymer ?
#
loop_
_entity_poly.entity_id
_entity_poly.type
_entity_poly.pdbx_seq_one_letter_code
_entity_poly.pdbx_strand_id
1 'polypeptide(L)'
;MGVVQGQSRLRFGMISGASTYYEDIREGWEAACAVRGVYCEYITLEEQDNCDAEQEILDLWKEEGFDGVALKSCEASDDTLIIDHFTEQGLPIVTFDRDVSNSTRLSYVGTRQGFVGETMARILRQMRPDGGTFGVVCKQPVRYESFVRAITKYNNVNNRGHWFEIPQPYDQEEGDLDRAPFFMQLMERFVELQPSALLFMCQLPMEDENWTVFVDKYRDRNITLIGVDGADFQLEYLNKRYVDGLVSQIPFEIGSRSLEVLHDFTAYNVRPKDVVGLDLVAYNLIPIELPPLTVDNNRIGNLKYLGYTAFGAVALCALFCIAWTIRYRQNLVVKAAQPFFLLMITGGVLVLASSLIPLSMDDGGDDSTKSTTYRVGVCMSVPWLAFIGFTVTFSALFSKTWRVNRIIQAKATLSRIKVETKDVLGPFFLLLTCNILVLTLWTVLDPLTYTRNKNEGTDYWNRVISTHGSCESDKAHAFLAPLAGINWSVIVIACYQAYEARSIKSEFSEAKYIGLALFSLFQAFITGIPVLVIVRDSPQAYYISLSLMITLLSLAVLVLIFVPKIMMQRQYAGLSEAEQRRKLQSSVVRSSNDRSSSQFANNLHLERISRNVSTSSFRKSADAMPGRSSDFKSTHETATAIGVVVEEVPNQALVRRHSL
;
A
#
# COMPACT_ATOMS: atom_id res chain seq x y z
N MET A 1 -48.24 -20.14 -32.30
CA MET A 1 -47.26 -19.69 -33.33
C MET A 1 -45.92 -19.56 -32.64
N GLY A 2 -44.84 -20.29 -32.94
CA GLY A 2 -44.62 -21.51 -33.69
C GLY A 2 -43.47 -22.22 -32.98
N VAL A 3 -43.58 -23.54 -32.85
CA VAL A 3 -42.52 -24.41 -32.31
C VAL A 3 -41.38 -24.40 -33.32
N VAL A 4 -40.21 -23.89 -32.93
CA VAL A 4 -38.98 -24.05 -33.70
C VAL A 4 -38.45 -25.46 -33.41
N GLN A 5 -38.77 -26.40 -34.30
CA GLN A 5 -38.06 -27.68 -34.43
C GLN A 5 -36.67 -27.42 -35.02
N GLY A 6 -35.61 -27.97 -34.39
CA GLY A 6 -34.32 -28.15 -35.06
C GLY A 6 -33.03 -27.78 -34.33
N GLN A 7 -32.96 -27.81 -33.00
CA GLN A 7 -31.68 -27.97 -32.30
C GLN A 7 -31.64 -29.35 -31.67
N SER A 8 -30.67 -30.18 -32.05
CA SER A 8 -30.35 -31.40 -31.33
C SER A 8 -30.08 -30.99 -29.88
N ARG A 9 -30.92 -31.47 -28.96
CA ARG A 9 -30.73 -31.24 -27.53
C ARG A 9 -29.44 -31.95 -27.14
N LEU A 10 -28.43 -31.19 -26.68
CA LEU A 10 -27.14 -31.75 -26.27
C LEU A 10 -27.36 -32.89 -25.26
N ARG A 11 -26.56 -33.95 -25.38
CA ARG A 11 -26.66 -35.18 -24.58
C ARG A 11 -25.39 -35.36 -23.76
N PHE A 12 -25.52 -35.44 -22.43
CA PHE A 12 -24.39 -35.65 -21.54
C PHE A 12 -24.60 -36.87 -20.65
N GLY A 13 -23.53 -37.60 -20.34
CA GLY A 13 -23.57 -38.78 -19.48
C GLY A 13 -22.74 -38.56 -18.22
N MET A 14 -23.13 -39.16 -17.11
CA MET A 14 -22.31 -39.23 -15.90
C MET A 14 -22.21 -40.67 -15.42
N ILE A 15 -20.97 -41.16 -15.23
CA ILE A 15 -20.68 -42.46 -14.61
C ILE A 15 -20.12 -42.19 -13.21
N SER A 16 -20.74 -42.80 -12.20
CA SER A 16 -20.51 -42.48 -10.79
C SER A 16 -20.62 -43.73 -9.90
N GLY A 17 -20.28 -43.59 -8.61
CA GLY A 17 -20.31 -44.69 -7.64
C GLY A 17 -21.63 -44.85 -6.89
N ALA A 18 -21.75 -45.94 -6.12
CA ALA A 18 -22.88 -46.23 -5.25
C ALA A 18 -22.61 -45.82 -3.79
N SER A 19 -23.12 -44.65 -3.37
CA SER A 19 -23.22 -44.22 -1.97
C SER A 19 -24.09 -42.96 -1.84
N THR A 20 -24.48 -42.59 -0.62
CA THR A 20 -25.22 -41.33 -0.36
C THR A 20 -24.45 -40.08 -0.80
N TYR A 21 -23.11 -40.11 -0.76
CA TYR A 21 -22.26 -39.05 -1.31
C TYR A 21 -22.48 -38.86 -2.82
N TYR A 22 -22.63 -39.95 -3.57
CA TYR A 22 -22.88 -39.88 -5.01
C TYR A 22 -24.35 -39.59 -5.35
N GLU A 23 -25.30 -39.84 -4.44
CA GLU A 23 -26.69 -39.40 -4.59
C GLU A 23 -26.78 -37.86 -4.63
N ASP A 24 -26.07 -37.16 -3.75
CA ASP A 24 -25.99 -35.70 -3.79
C ASP A 24 -25.35 -35.18 -5.09
N ILE A 25 -24.34 -35.88 -5.62
CA ILE A 25 -23.73 -35.57 -6.93
C ILE A 25 -24.76 -35.72 -8.04
N ARG A 26 -25.54 -36.81 -8.01
CA ARG A 26 -26.62 -37.06 -8.98
C ARG A 26 -27.65 -35.94 -8.96
N GLU A 27 -28.10 -35.51 -7.77
CA GLU A 27 -29.04 -34.40 -7.64
C GLU A 27 -28.49 -33.11 -8.27
N GLY A 28 -27.22 -32.81 -8.02
CA GLY A 28 -26.53 -31.67 -8.62
C GLY A 28 -26.46 -31.75 -10.15
N TRP A 29 -26.11 -32.92 -10.68
CA TRP A 29 -26.06 -33.18 -12.12
C TRP A 29 -27.45 -33.01 -12.77
N GLU A 30 -28.46 -33.70 -12.27
CA GLU A 30 -29.84 -33.65 -12.79
C GLU A 30 -30.44 -32.24 -12.71
N ALA A 31 -30.17 -31.51 -11.63
CA ALA A 31 -30.60 -30.12 -11.47
C ALA A 31 -29.98 -29.21 -12.54
N ALA A 32 -28.67 -29.31 -12.78
CA ALA A 32 -27.99 -28.53 -13.81
C ALA A 32 -28.52 -28.89 -15.22
N CYS A 33 -28.85 -30.15 -15.47
CA CYS A 33 -29.43 -30.61 -16.72
C CYS A 33 -30.80 -30.01 -16.98
N ALA A 34 -31.65 -29.98 -15.95
CA ALA A 34 -32.98 -29.38 -16.01
C ALA A 34 -32.89 -27.87 -16.30
N VAL A 35 -31.99 -27.15 -15.62
CA VAL A 35 -31.80 -25.70 -15.80
C VAL A 35 -31.32 -25.35 -17.20
N ARG A 36 -30.41 -26.16 -17.78
CA ARG A 36 -29.83 -25.90 -19.11
C ARG A 36 -30.64 -26.49 -20.26
N GLY A 37 -31.69 -27.24 -19.96
CA GLY A 37 -32.55 -27.84 -20.98
C GLY A 37 -31.84 -28.87 -21.85
N VAL A 38 -30.87 -29.61 -21.30
CA VAL A 38 -30.10 -30.67 -22.00
C VAL A 38 -30.63 -32.06 -21.63
N TYR A 39 -30.29 -33.08 -22.43
CA TYR A 39 -30.56 -34.47 -22.09
C TYR A 39 -29.39 -34.99 -21.26
N CYS A 40 -29.69 -35.65 -20.15
CA CYS A 40 -28.68 -36.20 -19.28
C CYS A 40 -29.01 -37.63 -18.88
N GLU A 41 -27.96 -38.44 -18.81
CA GLU A 41 -28.00 -39.80 -18.30
C GLU A 41 -27.05 -39.92 -17.13
N TYR A 42 -27.42 -40.72 -16.13
CA TYR A 42 -26.62 -40.98 -14.94
C TYR A 42 -26.59 -42.48 -14.69
N ILE A 43 -25.40 -43.06 -14.66
CA ILE A 43 -25.18 -44.47 -14.39
C ILE A 43 -24.39 -44.61 -13.09
N THR A 44 -24.90 -45.48 -12.23
CA THR A 44 -24.26 -45.88 -10.98
C THR A 44 -23.57 -47.22 -11.18
N LEU A 45 -22.29 -47.32 -10.81
CA LEU A 45 -21.55 -48.57 -10.71
C LEU A 45 -21.35 -48.93 -9.22
N GLU A 46 -21.78 -50.14 -8.84
CA GLU A 46 -21.78 -50.62 -7.45
C GLU A 46 -20.41 -51.17 -7.00
N GLU A 47 -19.57 -51.66 -7.92
CA GLU A 47 -18.24 -52.22 -7.59
C GLU A 47 -17.11 -51.22 -7.91
N GLN A 48 -16.12 -51.14 -7.02
CA GLN A 48 -14.97 -50.22 -7.11
C GLN A 48 -14.01 -50.52 -8.29
N ASP A 49 -14.11 -51.70 -8.93
CA ASP A 49 -13.14 -52.21 -9.90
C ASP A 49 -13.71 -52.54 -11.29
N ASN A 50 -14.91 -52.06 -11.64
CA ASN A 50 -15.53 -52.44 -12.93
C ASN A 50 -15.18 -51.49 -14.09
N CYS A 51 -13.87 -51.28 -14.33
CA CYS A 51 -13.38 -50.46 -15.46
C CYS A 51 -13.89 -50.97 -16.82
N ASP A 52 -14.10 -52.29 -16.93
CA ASP A 52 -14.64 -52.92 -18.15
C ASP A 52 -16.07 -52.41 -18.43
N ALA A 53 -16.92 -52.30 -17.41
CA ALA A 53 -18.26 -51.72 -17.56
C ALA A 53 -18.22 -50.22 -17.90
N GLU A 54 -17.25 -49.47 -17.38
CA GLU A 54 -17.08 -48.06 -17.75
C GLU A 54 -16.80 -47.92 -19.25
N GLN A 55 -15.90 -48.73 -19.78
CA GLN A 55 -15.57 -48.72 -21.20
C GLN A 55 -16.78 -49.11 -22.07
N GLU A 56 -17.53 -50.16 -21.69
CA GLU A 56 -18.76 -50.56 -22.41
C GLU A 56 -19.81 -49.44 -22.47
N ILE A 57 -19.97 -48.69 -21.37
CA ILE A 57 -20.89 -47.54 -21.32
C ILE A 57 -20.40 -46.40 -22.22
N LEU A 58 -19.09 -46.09 -22.19
CA LEU A 58 -18.51 -45.03 -23.01
C LEU A 58 -18.62 -45.34 -24.51
N ASP A 59 -18.41 -46.60 -24.90
CA ASP A 59 -18.63 -47.07 -26.28
C ASP A 59 -20.10 -46.89 -26.70
N LEU A 60 -21.04 -47.34 -25.87
CA LEU A 60 -22.48 -47.16 -26.12
C LEU A 60 -22.85 -45.69 -26.30
N TRP A 61 -22.46 -44.82 -25.37
CA TRP A 61 -22.80 -43.39 -25.41
C TRP A 61 -22.14 -42.68 -26.60
N LYS A 62 -20.99 -43.15 -27.06
CA LYS A 62 -20.39 -42.66 -28.28
C LYS A 62 -21.19 -43.04 -29.52
N GLU A 63 -21.64 -44.29 -29.63
CA GLU A 63 -22.51 -44.74 -30.72
C GLU A 63 -23.86 -44.01 -30.72
N GLU A 64 -24.39 -43.70 -29.53
CA GLU A 64 -25.62 -42.92 -29.35
C GLU A 64 -25.45 -41.41 -29.60
N GLY A 65 -24.23 -40.93 -29.79
CA GLY A 65 -23.94 -39.52 -30.08
C GLY A 65 -24.08 -38.61 -28.86
N PHE A 66 -23.54 -39.02 -27.71
CA PHE A 66 -23.36 -38.13 -26.56
C PHE A 66 -22.28 -37.07 -26.86
N ASP A 67 -22.49 -35.86 -26.36
CA ASP A 67 -21.64 -34.71 -26.58
C ASP A 67 -20.57 -34.53 -25.49
N GLY A 68 -20.62 -35.30 -24.41
CA GLY A 68 -19.62 -35.30 -23.35
C GLY A 68 -19.98 -36.15 -22.14
N VAL A 69 -18.98 -36.53 -21.35
CA VAL A 69 -19.14 -37.43 -20.21
C VAL A 69 -18.44 -36.90 -18.97
N ALA A 70 -19.09 -37.00 -17.81
CA ALA A 70 -18.47 -36.85 -16.51
C ALA A 70 -18.16 -38.24 -15.93
N LEU A 71 -16.92 -38.49 -15.55
CA LEU A 71 -16.43 -39.80 -15.15
C LEU A 71 -15.80 -39.75 -13.76
N LYS A 72 -16.32 -40.55 -12.82
CA LYS A 72 -15.58 -40.94 -11.62
C LYS A 72 -14.55 -41.97 -12.04
N SER A 73 -13.26 -41.67 -11.86
CA SER A 73 -12.17 -42.59 -12.23
C SER A 73 -12.12 -43.86 -11.37
N CYS A 74 -11.97 -45.01 -12.03
CA CYS A 74 -11.60 -46.29 -11.43
C CYS A 74 -10.06 -46.37 -11.27
N GLU A 75 -9.58 -46.98 -10.21
CA GLU A 75 -8.20 -46.81 -9.76
C GLU A 75 -7.21 -47.66 -10.59
N ALA A 76 -6.78 -47.23 -11.79
CA ALA A 76 -5.77 -47.93 -12.60
C ALA A 76 -5.02 -47.05 -13.61
N SER A 77 -3.88 -47.54 -14.12
CA SER A 77 -3.18 -46.99 -15.30
C SER A 77 -4.05 -46.97 -16.57
N ASP A 78 -5.15 -47.72 -16.57
CA ASP A 78 -6.00 -47.97 -17.72
C ASP A 78 -6.98 -46.82 -17.99
N ASP A 79 -7.39 -46.05 -16.96
CA ASP A 79 -8.24 -44.87 -17.11
C ASP A 79 -7.63 -43.80 -17.99
N THR A 80 -6.30 -43.65 -17.96
CA THR A 80 -5.62 -42.71 -18.85
C THR A 80 -5.79 -43.15 -20.30
N LEU A 81 -5.63 -44.45 -20.60
CA LEU A 81 -5.81 -44.98 -21.94
C LEU A 81 -7.26 -44.88 -22.41
N ILE A 82 -8.23 -45.17 -21.54
CA ILE A 82 -9.66 -45.08 -21.84
C ILE A 82 -10.04 -43.62 -22.13
N ILE A 83 -9.68 -42.69 -21.24
CA ILE A 83 -9.97 -41.26 -21.42
C ILE A 83 -9.33 -40.73 -22.71
N ASP A 84 -8.06 -41.06 -22.96
CA ASP A 84 -7.34 -40.63 -24.15
C ASP A 84 -8.01 -41.18 -25.42
N HIS A 85 -8.37 -42.47 -25.41
CA HIS A 85 -9.06 -43.12 -26.51
C HIS A 85 -10.36 -42.41 -26.90
N PHE A 86 -11.21 -42.06 -25.94
CA PHE A 86 -12.51 -41.44 -26.22
C PHE A 86 -12.41 -39.96 -26.59
N THR A 87 -11.52 -39.22 -25.92
CA THR A 87 -11.30 -37.79 -26.18
C THR A 87 -10.63 -37.54 -27.54
N GLU A 88 -9.71 -38.39 -27.99
CA GLU A 88 -9.09 -38.30 -29.33
C GLU A 88 -10.10 -38.43 -30.47
N GLN A 89 -11.14 -39.25 -30.29
CA GLN A 89 -12.25 -39.36 -31.24
C GLN A 89 -13.43 -38.45 -30.87
N GLY A 90 -13.16 -37.35 -30.16
CA GLY A 90 -14.06 -36.19 -30.06
C GLY A 90 -15.09 -36.22 -28.92
N LEU A 91 -15.02 -37.16 -27.98
CA LEU A 91 -15.91 -37.18 -26.81
C LEU A 91 -15.21 -36.51 -25.60
N PRO A 92 -15.56 -35.27 -25.22
CA PRO A 92 -14.92 -34.61 -24.09
C PRO A 92 -15.29 -35.28 -22.76
N ILE A 93 -14.29 -35.53 -21.93
CA ILE A 93 -14.46 -36.17 -20.61
C ILE A 93 -14.04 -35.21 -19.50
N VAL A 94 -14.89 -35.02 -18.50
CA VAL A 94 -14.56 -34.35 -17.24
C VAL A 94 -14.41 -35.41 -16.16
N THR A 95 -13.34 -35.38 -15.38
CA THR A 95 -13.21 -36.27 -14.21
C THR A 95 -13.67 -35.59 -12.94
N PHE A 96 -14.18 -36.35 -11.99
CA PHE A 96 -14.56 -35.84 -10.67
C PHE A 96 -14.28 -36.86 -9.57
N ASP A 97 -14.32 -36.41 -8.31
CA ASP A 97 -13.96 -37.17 -7.10
C ASP A 97 -12.46 -37.52 -7.04
N ARG A 98 -11.96 -38.27 -8.03
CA ARG A 98 -10.56 -38.60 -8.26
C ARG A 98 -10.07 -38.03 -9.60
N ASP A 99 -8.87 -37.45 -9.59
CA ASP A 99 -8.27 -36.84 -10.79
C ASP A 99 -7.37 -37.83 -11.55
N VAL A 100 -7.40 -37.77 -12.88
CA VAL A 100 -6.54 -38.50 -13.83
C VAL A 100 -5.72 -37.47 -14.61
N SER A 101 -4.82 -36.77 -13.92
CA SER A 101 -4.12 -35.59 -14.45
C SER A 101 -3.20 -35.86 -15.64
N ASN A 102 -2.84 -37.13 -15.87
CA ASN A 102 -1.94 -37.54 -16.97
C ASN A 102 -2.70 -37.92 -18.25
N SER A 103 -4.02 -37.73 -18.28
CA SER A 103 -4.87 -37.98 -19.45
C SER A 103 -5.20 -36.70 -20.24
N THR A 104 -5.79 -36.86 -21.42
CA THR A 104 -6.33 -35.79 -22.27
C THR A 104 -7.76 -35.40 -21.89
N ARG A 105 -8.22 -35.72 -20.67
CA ARG A 105 -9.47 -35.19 -20.11
C ARG A 105 -9.56 -33.68 -20.27
N LEU A 106 -10.78 -33.19 -20.38
CA LEU A 106 -11.09 -31.77 -20.53
C LEU A 106 -10.78 -30.96 -19.25
N SER A 107 -11.14 -31.49 -18.08
CA SER A 107 -10.96 -30.82 -16.78
C SER A 107 -11.22 -31.81 -15.64
N TYR A 108 -10.66 -31.55 -14.46
CA TYR A 108 -11.09 -32.15 -13.19
C TYR A 108 -11.98 -31.19 -12.40
N VAL A 109 -13.15 -31.66 -11.97
CA VAL A 109 -14.09 -30.93 -11.11
C VAL A 109 -14.12 -31.61 -9.75
N GLY A 110 -13.66 -30.91 -8.73
CA GLY A 110 -13.66 -31.48 -7.39
C GLY A 110 -12.87 -30.69 -6.37
N THR A 111 -12.75 -31.28 -5.19
CA THR A 111 -12.07 -30.66 -4.08
C THR A 111 -10.56 -30.85 -4.16
N ARG A 112 -9.81 -29.76 -3.98
CA ARG A 112 -8.36 -29.86 -3.84
C ARG A 112 -7.99 -30.48 -2.49
N GLN A 113 -7.42 -31.68 -2.50
CA GLN A 113 -7.05 -32.42 -1.28
C GLN A 113 -6.13 -31.64 -0.33
N GLY A 114 -5.21 -30.83 -0.87
CA GLY A 114 -4.38 -29.95 -0.05
C GLY A 114 -5.17 -28.86 0.68
N PHE A 115 -6.23 -28.33 0.05
CA PHE A 115 -7.09 -27.32 0.66
C PHE A 115 -7.93 -27.88 1.82
N VAL A 116 -8.33 -29.16 1.75
CA VAL A 116 -8.94 -29.88 2.89
C VAL A 116 -7.98 -29.88 4.08
N GLY A 117 -6.73 -30.30 3.87
CA GLY A 117 -5.71 -30.32 4.92
C GLY A 117 -5.42 -28.93 5.51
N GLU A 118 -5.30 -27.90 4.67
CA GLU A 118 -5.15 -26.52 5.13
C GLU A 118 -6.34 -26.04 5.98
N THR A 119 -7.56 -26.46 5.61
CA THR A 119 -8.79 -26.09 6.29
C THR A 119 -8.90 -26.79 7.65
N MET A 120 -8.57 -28.09 7.74
CA MET A 120 -8.45 -28.81 9.01
C MET A 120 -7.48 -28.09 9.96
N ALA A 121 -6.33 -27.61 9.45
CA ALA A 121 -5.37 -26.84 10.24
C ALA A 121 -5.92 -25.47 10.69
N ARG A 122 -6.83 -24.84 9.93
CA ARG A 122 -7.51 -23.59 10.35
C ARG A 122 -8.48 -23.86 11.50
N ILE A 123 -9.29 -24.91 11.39
CA ILE A 123 -10.24 -25.33 12.43
C ILE A 123 -9.51 -25.68 13.73
N LEU A 124 -8.42 -26.46 13.64
CA LEU A 124 -7.66 -26.84 14.82
C LEU A 124 -7.08 -25.63 15.56
N ARG A 125 -6.57 -24.62 14.83
CA ARG A 125 -6.07 -23.38 15.43
C ARG A 125 -7.17 -22.50 16.03
N GLN A 126 -8.37 -22.55 15.48
CA GLN A 126 -9.53 -21.90 16.09
C GLN A 126 -9.83 -22.53 17.44
N MET A 127 -9.97 -23.86 17.49
CA MET A 127 -10.32 -24.59 18.71
C MET A 127 -9.21 -24.57 19.77
N ARG A 128 -7.94 -24.65 19.35
CA ARG A 128 -6.77 -24.68 20.24
C ARG A 128 -5.71 -23.66 19.79
N PRO A 129 -5.89 -22.37 20.11
CA PRO A 129 -4.95 -21.32 19.69
C PRO A 129 -3.57 -21.41 20.37
N ASP A 130 -3.50 -22.06 21.54
CA ASP A 130 -2.28 -22.19 22.36
C ASP A 130 -1.32 -23.29 21.87
N GLY A 131 -1.74 -24.09 20.89
CA GLY A 131 -0.93 -25.18 20.35
C GLY A 131 -1.09 -26.49 21.11
N GLY A 132 -0.17 -27.43 20.87
CA GLY A 132 -0.17 -28.74 21.49
C GLY A 132 0.46 -29.82 20.60
N THR A 133 0.13 -31.07 20.92
CA THR A 133 0.53 -32.23 20.13
C THR A 133 -0.66 -32.79 19.37
N PHE A 134 -0.44 -33.34 18.19
CA PHE A 134 -1.50 -33.95 17.39
C PHE A 134 -1.11 -35.32 16.83
N GLY A 135 -2.09 -36.23 16.76
CA GLY A 135 -1.97 -37.50 16.03
C GLY A 135 -2.82 -37.46 14.75
N VAL A 136 -2.35 -38.12 13.69
CA VAL A 136 -3.11 -38.23 12.43
C VAL A 136 -3.38 -39.70 12.10
N VAL A 137 -4.67 -40.01 11.94
CA VAL A 137 -5.21 -41.30 11.55
C VAL A 137 -5.63 -41.25 10.08
N CYS A 138 -5.45 -42.37 9.37
CA CYS A 138 -5.81 -42.51 7.96
C CYS A 138 -5.11 -41.48 7.04
N LYS A 139 -3.78 -41.40 7.12
CA LYS A 139 -2.99 -40.38 6.40
C LYS A 139 -3.18 -40.49 4.89
N GLN A 140 -3.79 -39.46 4.29
CA GLN A 140 -3.87 -39.27 2.85
C GLN A 140 -2.73 -38.33 2.40
N PRO A 141 -1.76 -38.75 1.57
CA PRO A 141 -0.49 -38.04 1.38
C PRO A 141 -0.61 -36.53 1.14
N VAL A 142 -1.36 -36.11 0.11
CA VAL A 142 -1.50 -34.70 -0.28
C VAL A 142 -2.21 -33.87 0.81
N ARG A 143 -3.26 -34.45 1.40
CA ARG A 143 -4.06 -33.83 2.46
C ARG A 143 -3.23 -33.66 3.74
N TYR A 144 -2.51 -34.71 4.12
CA TYR A 144 -1.62 -34.77 5.27
C TYR A 144 -0.47 -33.77 5.18
N GLU A 145 0.28 -33.76 4.08
CA GLU A 145 1.40 -32.84 3.90
C GLU A 145 0.94 -31.37 3.97
N SER A 146 -0.21 -31.06 3.37
CA SER A 146 -0.76 -29.71 3.37
C SER A 146 -1.24 -29.30 4.76
N PHE A 147 -1.85 -30.21 5.52
CA PHE A 147 -2.19 -30.01 6.93
C PHE A 147 -0.95 -29.73 7.77
N VAL A 148 0.07 -30.61 7.73
CA VAL A 148 1.31 -30.48 8.51
C VAL A 148 2.01 -29.17 8.19
N ARG A 149 2.12 -28.82 6.89
CA ARG A 149 2.68 -27.55 6.45
C ARG A 149 1.91 -26.36 7.00
N ALA A 150 0.58 -26.40 6.98
CA ALA A 150 -0.27 -25.30 7.43
C ALA A 150 -0.28 -25.13 8.96
N ILE A 151 -0.28 -26.23 9.72
CA ILE A 151 -0.37 -26.20 11.18
C ILE A 151 0.97 -25.82 11.82
N THR A 152 2.09 -26.28 11.27
CA THR A 152 3.44 -26.02 11.80
C THR A 152 4.06 -24.70 11.31
N LYS A 153 3.45 -24.05 10.31
CA LYS A 153 3.94 -22.80 9.69
C LYS A 153 4.31 -21.71 10.70
N TYR A 154 3.63 -21.66 11.84
CA TYR A 154 3.77 -20.62 12.86
C TYR A 154 4.59 -21.04 14.08
N ASN A 155 5.19 -22.23 14.09
CA ASN A 155 6.00 -22.71 15.23
C ASN A 155 7.22 -21.83 15.53
N ASN A 156 7.66 -21.02 14.56
CA ASN A 156 8.78 -20.08 14.72
C ASN A 156 8.32 -18.65 15.06
N VAL A 157 7.03 -18.42 15.27
CA VAL A 157 6.46 -17.09 15.54
C VAL A 157 6.12 -16.97 17.03
N ASN A 158 6.83 -16.09 17.73
CA ASN A 158 6.54 -15.78 19.12
C ASN A 158 5.08 -15.32 19.29
N ASN A 159 4.42 -15.74 20.38
CA ASN A 159 3.01 -15.49 20.71
C ASN A 159 1.98 -16.23 19.82
N ARG A 160 2.35 -17.37 19.21
CA ARG A 160 1.41 -18.30 18.57
C ARG A 160 1.58 -19.69 19.18
N GLY A 161 0.50 -20.48 19.20
CA GLY A 161 0.57 -21.86 19.62
C GLY A 161 1.49 -22.70 18.72
N HIS A 162 2.36 -23.49 19.34
CA HIS A 162 3.26 -24.39 18.64
C HIS A 162 2.64 -25.78 18.53
N TRP A 163 2.72 -26.38 17.35
CA TRP A 163 2.15 -27.68 17.06
C TRP A 163 3.22 -28.71 16.71
N PHE A 164 3.16 -29.86 17.37
CA PHE A 164 4.08 -30.97 17.13
C PHE A 164 3.30 -32.25 16.82
N GLU A 165 3.67 -32.92 15.75
CA GLU A 165 3.10 -34.21 15.41
C GLU A 165 3.65 -35.28 16.36
N ILE A 166 2.76 -36.15 16.84
CA ILE A 166 3.14 -37.40 17.49
C ILE A 166 3.40 -38.41 16.36
N PRO A 167 4.62 -38.99 16.27
CA PRO A 167 4.90 -40.05 15.31
C PRO A 167 3.86 -41.16 15.42
N GLN A 168 3.49 -41.76 14.30
CA GLN A 168 2.55 -42.87 14.32
C GLN A 168 3.10 -44.00 15.22
N PRO A 169 2.28 -44.57 16.12
CA PRO A 169 2.71 -45.59 17.07
C PRO A 169 2.95 -46.97 16.42
N TYR A 170 3.04 -47.06 15.08
CA TYR A 170 3.20 -48.29 14.33
C TYR A 170 3.98 -48.06 13.04
N ASP A 171 4.91 -48.95 12.72
CA ASP A 171 5.62 -49.02 11.44
C ASP A 171 4.81 -49.94 10.50
N GLN A 172 4.27 -49.44 9.39
CA GLN A 172 3.44 -50.23 8.47
C GLN A 172 4.23 -51.39 7.82
N GLU A 173 3.71 -52.62 7.94
CA GLU A 173 3.67 -53.58 6.83
C GLU A 173 2.20 -53.94 6.55
N GLU A 174 1.90 -54.12 5.27
CA GLU A 174 0.61 -54.31 4.60
C GLU A 174 -0.48 -55.11 5.34
N GLY A 175 -1.74 -54.64 5.21
CA GLY A 175 -2.93 -55.45 5.46
C GLY A 175 -4.20 -54.61 5.62
N ASP A 176 -5.01 -54.51 4.56
CA ASP A 176 -6.38 -53.95 4.52
C ASP A 176 -6.59 -52.60 5.24
N LEU A 177 -6.43 -51.51 4.49
CA LEU A 177 -6.83 -50.15 4.90
C LEU A 177 -8.36 -49.97 5.08
N ASP A 178 -9.16 -51.03 4.85
CA ASP A 178 -10.63 -50.99 4.80
C ASP A 178 -11.35 -51.57 6.03
N ARG A 179 -10.70 -51.63 7.19
CA ARG A 179 -11.41 -52.05 8.43
C ARG A 179 -11.40 -50.95 9.48
N ALA A 180 -12.56 -50.33 9.70
CA ALA A 180 -12.81 -49.37 10.79
C ALA A 180 -12.24 -49.82 12.17
N PRO A 181 -12.29 -51.11 12.57
CA PRO A 181 -11.68 -51.59 13.82
C PRO A 181 -10.17 -51.32 13.95
N PHE A 182 -9.42 -51.36 12.84
CA PHE A 182 -7.99 -51.07 12.85
C PHE A 182 -7.73 -49.61 13.23
N PHE A 183 -8.48 -48.68 12.63
CA PHE A 183 -8.34 -47.27 12.96
C PHE A 183 -8.78 -46.95 14.38
N MET A 184 -9.80 -47.64 14.91
CA MET A 184 -10.18 -47.53 16.32
C MET A 184 -9.05 -47.97 17.26
N GLN A 185 -8.38 -49.08 16.95
CA GLN A 185 -7.20 -49.52 17.72
C GLN A 185 -6.06 -48.50 17.65
N LEU A 186 -5.81 -47.92 16.47
CA LEU A 186 -4.80 -46.87 16.30
C LEU A 186 -5.15 -45.61 17.10
N MET A 187 -6.42 -45.23 17.14
CA MET A 187 -6.91 -44.12 17.97
C MET A 187 -6.64 -44.38 19.46
N GLU A 188 -6.93 -45.58 19.98
CA GLU A 188 -6.62 -45.94 21.38
C GLU A 188 -5.13 -45.83 21.68
N ARG A 189 -4.26 -46.29 20.78
CA ARG A 189 -2.80 -46.16 20.91
C ARG A 189 -2.34 -44.71 20.95
N PHE A 190 -2.90 -43.87 20.09
CA PHE A 190 -2.57 -42.44 20.15
C PHE A 190 -2.98 -41.85 21.49
N VAL A 191 -4.14 -42.21 22.06
CA VAL A 191 -4.58 -41.71 23.37
C VAL A 191 -3.57 -42.02 24.48
N GLU A 192 -2.89 -43.17 24.43
CA GLU A 192 -1.81 -43.53 25.36
C GLU A 192 -0.64 -42.52 25.32
N LEU A 193 -0.36 -41.94 24.16
CA LEU A 193 0.67 -40.93 23.93
C LEU A 193 0.25 -39.51 24.30
N GLN A 194 -0.96 -39.33 24.84
CA GLN A 194 -1.47 -38.07 25.38
C GLN A 194 -1.53 -36.89 24.37
N PRO A 195 -2.14 -37.07 23.18
CA PRO A 195 -2.33 -36.00 22.20
C PRO A 195 -3.24 -34.90 22.73
N SER A 196 -2.99 -33.67 22.29
CA SER A 196 -3.94 -32.57 22.46
C SER A 196 -5.07 -32.62 21.43
N ALA A 197 -4.82 -33.20 20.25
CA ALA A 197 -5.80 -33.36 19.19
C ALA A 197 -5.59 -34.64 18.37
N LEU A 198 -6.67 -35.19 17.82
CA LEU A 198 -6.66 -36.28 16.87
C LEU A 198 -7.37 -35.86 15.58
N LEU A 199 -6.65 -36.03 14.47
CA LEU A 199 -7.12 -35.73 13.14
C LEU A 199 -7.34 -37.05 12.42
N PHE A 200 -8.49 -37.23 11.78
CA PHE A 200 -8.74 -38.42 10.97
C PHE A 200 -9.15 -38.00 9.56
N MET A 201 -8.34 -38.43 8.60
CA MET A 201 -8.41 -38.00 7.20
C MET A 201 -9.22 -38.97 6.32
N CYS A 202 -10.08 -39.79 6.91
CA CYS A 202 -11.13 -40.52 6.23
C CYS A 202 -12.33 -40.76 7.16
N GLN A 203 -13.46 -41.18 6.60
CA GLN A 203 -14.72 -41.40 7.29
C GLN A 203 -14.73 -42.63 8.22
N LEU A 204 -13.92 -43.66 7.90
CA LEU A 204 -13.96 -45.00 8.51
C LEU A 204 -13.98 -45.05 10.05
N PRO A 205 -13.20 -44.23 10.81
CA PRO A 205 -13.23 -44.32 12.27
C PRO A 205 -14.62 -44.02 12.87
N MET A 206 -15.39 -43.12 12.26
CA MET A 206 -16.72 -42.74 12.77
C MET A 206 -17.82 -43.70 12.33
N GLU A 207 -17.55 -44.59 11.38
CA GLU A 207 -18.48 -45.65 10.98
C GLU A 207 -18.45 -46.85 11.93
N ASP A 208 -17.40 -46.99 12.74
CA ASP A 208 -17.33 -48.05 13.74
C ASP A 208 -18.40 -47.87 14.81
N GLU A 209 -19.12 -48.95 15.13
CA GLU A 209 -20.17 -48.95 16.16
C GLU A 209 -19.64 -48.51 17.53
N ASN A 210 -18.35 -48.71 17.80
CA ASN A 210 -17.70 -48.33 19.06
C ASN A 210 -17.20 -46.88 19.09
N TRP A 211 -17.41 -46.07 18.06
CA TRP A 211 -16.95 -44.68 18.02
C TRP A 211 -17.42 -43.87 19.24
N THR A 212 -18.74 -43.91 19.51
CA THR A 212 -19.33 -43.17 20.63
C THR A 212 -18.81 -43.66 21.98
N VAL A 213 -18.63 -44.97 22.13
CA VAL A 213 -18.06 -45.61 23.33
C VAL A 213 -16.61 -45.16 23.56
N PHE A 214 -15.80 -45.09 22.49
CA PHE A 214 -14.43 -44.60 22.54
C PHE A 214 -14.39 -43.14 23.02
N VAL A 215 -15.21 -42.27 22.43
CA VAL A 215 -15.23 -40.85 22.82
C VAL A 215 -15.70 -40.68 24.27
N ASP A 216 -16.73 -41.41 24.70
CA ASP A 216 -17.21 -41.35 26.09
C ASP A 216 -16.16 -41.87 27.09
N LYS A 217 -15.44 -42.94 26.75
CA LYS A 217 -14.34 -43.49 27.56
C LYS A 217 -13.21 -42.48 27.81
N TYR A 218 -12.94 -41.59 26.85
CA TYR A 218 -11.84 -40.63 26.92
C TYR A 218 -12.28 -39.16 27.05
N ARG A 219 -13.56 -38.90 27.32
CA ARG A 219 -14.13 -37.54 27.39
C ARG A 219 -13.40 -36.63 28.38
N ASP A 220 -12.97 -37.16 29.52
CA ASP A 220 -12.23 -36.44 30.56
C ASP A 220 -10.83 -35.95 30.12
N ARG A 221 -10.29 -36.51 29.02
CA ARG A 221 -8.97 -36.13 28.48
C ARG A 221 -8.99 -34.82 27.71
N ASN A 222 -10.16 -34.30 27.33
CA ASN A 222 -10.34 -33.07 26.55
C ASN A 222 -9.47 -33.02 25.27
N ILE A 223 -9.46 -34.15 24.54
CA ILE A 223 -8.77 -34.31 23.24
C ILE A 223 -9.67 -33.72 22.16
N THR A 224 -9.14 -32.83 21.33
CA THR A 224 -9.88 -32.23 20.22
C THR A 224 -9.95 -33.20 19.03
N LEU A 225 -11.15 -33.54 18.57
CA LEU A 225 -11.40 -34.48 17.48
C LEU A 225 -11.82 -33.75 16.21
N ILE A 226 -11.05 -33.86 15.12
CA ILE A 226 -11.39 -33.23 13.84
C ILE A 226 -11.36 -34.26 12.71
N GLY A 227 -12.47 -34.34 12.00
CA GLY A 227 -12.69 -35.25 10.89
C GLY A 227 -12.80 -34.57 9.54
N VAL A 228 -12.84 -35.43 8.53
CA VAL A 228 -13.29 -35.09 7.18
C VAL A 228 -14.70 -35.65 6.96
N ASP A 229 -15.31 -35.18 5.88
CA ASP A 229 -16.66 -35.53 5.45
C ASP A 229 -17.74 -34.93 6.37
N GLY A 230 -18.96 -34.86 5.86
CA GLY A 230 -20.10 -34.21 6.50
C GLY A 230 -21.38 -34.99 6.32
N ALA A 231 -21.31 -36.32 6.31
CA ALA A 231 -22.47 -37.18 6.22
C ALA A 231 -23.41 -36.95 7.41
N ASP A 232 -24.71 -37.21 7.23
CA ASP A 232 -25.74 -36.90 8.24
C ASP A 232 -25.43 -37.45 9.63
N PHE A 233 -24.91 -38.68 9.72
CA PHE A 233 -24.53 -39.28 11.00
C PHE A 233 -23.33 -38.56 11.65
N GLN A 234 -22.38 -38.04 10.86
CA GLN A 234 -21.24 -37.26 11.36
C GLN A 234 -21.70 -35.89 11.86
N LEU A 235 -22.68 -35.26 11.18
CA LEU A 235 -23.30 -34.02 11.65
C LEU A 235 -24.08 -34.25 12.95
N GLU A 236 -24.74 -35.40 13.10
CA GLU A 236 -25.37 -35.81 14.36
C GLU A 236 -24.32 -35.99 15.48
N TYR A 237 -23.18 -36.60 15.18
CA TYR A 237 -22.06 -36.72 16.10
C TYR A 237 -21.51 -35.35 16.53
N LEU A 238 -21.36 -34.42 15.60
CA LEU A 238 -20.93 -33.05 15.91
C LEU A 238 -21.92 -32.39 16.88
N ASN A 239 -23.22 -32.51 16.61
CA ASN A 239 -24.28 -31.95 17.46
C ASN A 239 -24.30 -32.57 18.87
N LYS A 240 -23.91 -33.84 18.99
CA LYS A 240 -23.81 -34.58 20.27
C LYS A 240 -22.43 -34.51 20.94
N ARG A 241 -21.47 -33.75 20.39
CA ARG A 241 -20.07 -33.69 20.85
C ARG A 241 -19.36 -35.05 20.87
N TYR A 242 -19.58 -35.83 19.82
CA TYR A 242 -18.79 -37.01 19.48
C TYR A 242 -17.68 -36.72 18.46
N VAL A 243 -17.64 -35.49 17.92
CA VAL A 243 -16.55 -34.88 17.16
C VAL A 243 -16.61 -33.36 17.39
N ASP A 244 -15.48 -32.65 17.30
CA ASP A 244 -15.44 -31.20 17.55
C ASP A 244 -15.48 -30.35 16.26
N GLY A 245 -14.98 -30.90 15.14
CA GLY A 245 -15.11 -30.27 13.84
C GLY A 245 -14.99 -31.22 12.65
N LEU A 246 -15.54 -30.79 11.53
CA LEU A 246 -15.61 -31.54 10.28
C LEU A 246 -15.25 -30.62 9.10
N VAL A 247 -14.58 -31.18 8.10
CA VAL A 247 -14.33 -30.53 6.81
C VAL A 247 -14.97 -31.37 5.71
N SER A 248 -16.03 -30.86 5.11
CA SER A 248 -16.80 -31.55 4.08
C SER A 248 -16.65 -30.93 2.70
N GLN A 249 -16.71 -31.79 1.70
CA GLN A 249 -16.91 -31.41 0.30
C GLN A 249 -18.38 -31.01 0.07
N ILE A 250 -18.69 -30.47 -1.11
CA ILE A 250 -20.05 -30.11 -1.55
C ILE A 250 -20.42 -30.98 -2.76
N PRO A 251 -20.96 -32.20 -2.55
CA PRO A 251 -21.13 -33.16 -3.65
C PRO A 251 -22.14 -32.68 -4.71
N PHE A 252 -23.21 -32.00 -4.30
CA PHE A 252 -24.13 -31.33 -5.21
C PHE A 252 -23.43 -30.36 -6.19
N GLU A 253 -22.40 -29.64 -5.72
CA GLU A 253 -21.63 -28.73 -6.56
C GLU A 253 -20.72 -29.50 -7.53
N ILE A 254 -20.18 -30.66 -7.13
CA ILE A 254 -19.41 -31.54 -8.02
C ILE A 254 -20.27 -31.96 -9.21
N GLY A 255 -21.49 -32.44 -8.96
CA GLY A 255 -22.40 -32.87 -10.01
C GLY A 255 -22.80 -31.74 -10.95
N SER A 256 -23.30 -30.65 -10.39
CA SER A 256 -23.76 -29.50 -11.18
C SER A 256 -22.62 -28.88 -12.00
N ARG A 257 -21.45 -28.64 -11.38
CA ARG A 257 -20.31 -28.00 -12.04
C ARG A 257 -19.67 -28.87 -13.13
N SER A 258 -19.70 -30.19 -12.98
CA SER A 258 -19.26 -31.14 -14.02
C SER A 258 -20.06 -30.96 -15.31
N LEU A 259 -21.39 -30.82 -15.20
CA LEU A 259 -22.22 -30.54 -16.36
C LEU A 259 -21.92 -29.17 -16.96
N GLU A 260 -21.76 -28.13 -16.14
CA GLU A 260 -21.50 -26.78 -16.64
C GLU A 260 -20.22 -26.71 -17.48
N VAL A 261 -19.17 -27.41 -17.05
CA VAL A 261 -17.91 -27.49 -17.81
C VAL A 261 -18.13 -28.16 -19.17
N LEU A 262 -18.80 -29.32 -19.21
CA LEU A 262 -19.09 -30.05 -20.45
C LEU A 262 -19.99 -29.23 -21.39
N HIS A 263 -21.04 -28.63 -20.84
CA HIS A 263 -21.98 -27.81 -21.58
C HIS A 263 -21.31 -26.57 -22.18
N ASP A 264 -20.56 -25.80 -21.38
CA ASP A 264 -19.97 -24.55 -21.85
C ASP A 264 -18.84 -24.78 -22.86
N PHE A 265 -18.11 -25.88 -22.72
CA PHE A 265 -17.16 -26.33 -23.74
C PHE A 265 -17.88 -26.70 -25.05
N THR A 266 -18.93 -27.50 -24.98
CA THR A 266 -19.62 -28.01 -26.17
C THR A 266 -20.45 -26.94 -26.89
N ALA A 267 -21.23 -26.15 -26.13
CA ALA A 267 -22.16 -25.16 -26.68
C ALA A 267 -21.47 -23.84 -27.09
N TYR A 268 -20.41 -23.46 -26.38
CA TYR A 268 -19.79 -22.13 -26.51
C TYR A 268 -18.29 -22.17 -26.79
N ASN A 269 -17.67 -23.35 -26.87
CA ASN A 269 -16.23 -23.53 -27.08
C ASN A 269 -15.39 -22.81 -26.00
N VAL A 270 -15.92 -22.74 -24.77
CA VAL A 270 -15.20 -22.16 -23.62
C VAL A 270 -14.23 -23.21 -23.09
N ARG A 271 -12.93 -22.91 -23.11
CA ARG A 271 -11.92 -23.81 -22.55
C ARG A 271 -11.91 -23.72 -21.01
N PRO A 272 -12.16 -24.82 -20.29
CA PRO A 272 -12.11 -24.82 -18.83
C PRO A 272 -10.67 -24.75 -18.32
N LYS A 273 -10.53 -24.49 -17.02
CA LYS A 273 -9.26 -24.69 -16.30
C LYS A 273 -8.97 -26.18 -16.22
N ASP A 274 -7.70 -26.55 -16.13
CA ASP A 274 -7.30 -27.96 -15.89
C ASP A 274 -7.93 -28.52 -14.60
N VAL A 275 -7.97 -27.71 -13.54
CA VAL A 275 -8.67 -28.02 -12.28
C VAL A 275 -9.70 -26.94 -11.95
N VAL A 276 -10.96 -27.34 -11.88
CA VAL A 276 -12.07 -26.55 -11.32
C VAL A 276 -12.24 -26.94 -9.85
N GLY A 277 -11.46 -26.28 -9.00
CA GLY A 277 -11.51 -26.48 -7.56
C GLY A 277 -12.78 -25.91 -6.95
N LEU A 278 -13.46 -26.71 -6.12
CA LEU A 278 -14.68 -26.32 -5.40
C LEU A 278 -14.39 -25.80 -3.98
N ASP A 279 -15.36 -25.08 -3.44
CA ASP A 279 -15.34 -24.63 -2.06
C ASP A 279 -15.57 -25.79 -1.07
N LEU A 280 -15.22 -25.55 0.19
CA LEU A 280 -15.37 -26.51 1.29
C LEU A 280 -16.31 -25.95 2.35
N VAL A 281 -17.02 -26.86 3.02
CA VAL A 281 -17.78 -26.53 4.22
C VAL A 281 -16.99 -26.97 5.45
N ALA A 282 -16.80 -26.04 6.39
CA ALA A 282 -16.18 -26.30 7.67
C ALA A 282 -17.24 -26.22 8.77
N TYR A 283 -17.45 -27.32 9.49
CA TYR A 283 -18.31 -27.35 10.67
C TYR A 283 -17.43 -27.33 11.92
N ASN A 284 -17.67 -26.38 12.82
CA ASN A 284 -16.93 -26.28 14.08
C ASN A 284 -17.84 -25.86 15.23
N LEU A 285 -17.60 -26.43 16.40
CA LEU A 285 -18.23 -25.99 17.64
C LEU A 285 -17.59 -24.67 18.10
N ILE A 286 -18.40 -23.62 18.25
CA ILE A 286 -17.94 -22.33 18.77
C ILE A 286 -18.03 -22.36 20.31
N PRO A 287 -16.91 -22.14 21.03
CA PRO A 287 -16.94 -22.09 22.48
C PRO A 287 -17.66 -20.82 22.96
N ILE A 288 -18.38 -20.94 24.08
CA ILE A 288 -19.12 -19.82 24.70
C ILE A 288 -18.16 -18.72 25.15
N GLU A 289 -17.02 -19.11 25.72
CA GLU A 289 -15.96 -18.21 26.14
C GLU A 289 -14.82 -18.26 25.11
N LEU A 290 -14.60 -17.14 24.42
CA LEU A 290 -13.50 -16.98 23.49
C LEU A 290 -12.22 -16.55 24.23
N PRO A 291 -11.03 -16.92 23.72
CA PRO A 291 -9.76 -16.49 24.31
C PRO A 291 -9.68 -14.96 24.38
N PRO A 292 -8.97 -14.40 25.39
CA PRO A 292 -8.85 -12.97 25.56
C PRO A 292 -8.24 -12.33 24.31
N LEU A 293 -8.90 -11.29 23.80
CA LEU A 293 -8.44 -10.55 22.63
C LEU A 293 -7.65 -9.32 23.09
N THR A 294 -6.37 -9.29 22.76
CA THR A 294 -5.54 -8.10 22.97
C THR A 294 -5.46 -7.33 21.65
N VAL A 295 -6.12 -6.18 21.57
CA VAL A 295 -6.15 -5.35 20.36
C VAL A 295 -4.93 -4.44 20.33
N ASP A 296 -4.16 -4.49 19.24
CA ASP A 296 -3.09 -3.53 19.01
C ASP A 296 -3.68 -2.20 18.54
N ASN A 297 -3.51 -1.16 19.36
CA ASN A 297 -4.09 0.15 19.13
C ASN A 297 -3.21 1.08 18.27
N ASN A 298 -2.06 0.63 17.74
CA ASN A 298 -1.11 1.40 16.92
C ASN A 298 -0.88 2.83 17.41
N ARG A 299 -0.68 2.96 18.72
CA ARG A 299 -0.51 4.26 19.37
C ARG A 299 0.82 4.88 18.98
N ILE A 300 0.88 6.21 19.03
CA ILE A 300 2.13 6.97 18.84
C ILE A 300 3.14 6.66 19.98
N GLY A 301 2.63 6.30 21.16
CA GLY A 301 3.43 5.79 22.27
C GLY A 301 4.46 6.81 22.77
N ASN A 302 5.73 6.41 22.82
CA ASN A 302 6.82 7.26 23.27
C ASN A 302 7.24 8.32 22.24
N LEU A 303 6.79 8.21 20.98
CA LEU A 303 7.10 9.22 19.96
C LEU A 303 6.51 10.59 20.30
N LYS A 304 5.49 10.68 21.17
CA LYS A 304 4.96 11.97 21.67
C LYS A 304 6.03 12.90 22.24
N TYR A 305 7.10 12.34 22.82
CA TYR A 305 8.20 13.14 23.36
C TYR A 305 9.01 13.83 22.26
N LEU A 306 9.04 13.30 21.04
CA LEU A 306 9.66 13.95 19.88
C LEU A 306 8.99 15.30 19.61
N GLY A 307 7.67 15.36 19.52
CA GLY A 307 6.96 16.60 19.24
C GLY A 307 7.07 17.61 20.38
N TYR A 308 7.00 17.18 21.64
CA TYR A 308 7.17 18.09 22.79
C TYR A 308 8.58 18.66 22.88
N THR A 309 9.61 17.84 22.66
CA THR A 309 11.01 18.31 22.66
C THR A 309 11.29 19.22 21.46
N ALA A 310 10.73 18.91 20.30
CA ALA A 310 10.84 19.74 19.10
C ALA A 310 10.15 21.11 19.29
N PHE A 311 8.94 21.14 19.86
CA PHE A 311 8.28 22.40 20.24
C PHE A 311 9.14 23.20 21.21
N GLY A 312 9.64 22.57 22.28
CA GLY A 312 10.49 23.23 23.26
C GLY A 312 11.75 23.84 22.63
N ALA A 313 12.41 23.12 21.73
CA ALA A 313 13.60 23.61 21.03
C ALA A 313 13.28 24.84 20.16
N VAL A 314 12.25 24.77 19.32
CA VAL A 314 11.84 25.89 18.46
C VAL A 314 11.39 27.09 19.30
N ALA A 315 10.62 26.85 20.37
CA ALA A 315 10.13 27.91 21.25
C ALA A 315 11.27 28.63 21.96
N LEU A 316 12.26 27.91 22.48
CA LEU A 316 13.45 28.50 23.09
C LEU A 316 14.24 29.35 22.09
N CYS A 317 14.46 28.85 20.86
CA CYS A 317 15.12 29.61 19.81
C CYS A 317 14.34 30.89 19.43
N ALA A 318 13.01 30.80 19.30
CA ALA A 318 12.17 31.95 18.98
C ALA A 318 12.14 32.99 20.11
N LEU A 319 12.01 32.56 21.36
CA LEU A 319 12.06 33.43 22.55
C LEU A 319 13.41 34.13 22.68
N PHE A 320 14.51 33.43 22.39
CA PHE A 320 15.84 34.04 22.31
C PHE A 320 15.90 35.13 21.22
N CYS A 321 15.37 34.85 20.03
CA CYS A 321 15.32 35.82 18.93
C CYS A 321 14.45 37.05 19.27
N ILE A 322 13.33 36.85 19.98
CA ILE A 322 12.46 37.93 20.48
C ILE A 322 13.24 38.80 21.48
N ALA A 323 13.84 38.18 22.51
CA ALA A 323 14.61 38.87 23.53
C ALA A 323 15.78 39.67 22.91
N TRP A 324 16.52 39.06 21.98
CA TRP A 324 17.59 39.72 21.24
C TRP A 324 17.07 40.93 20.43
N THR A 325 15.95 40.77 19.73
CA THR A 325 15.32 41.85 18.94
C THR A 325 14.93 43.03 19.81
N ILE A 326 14.31 42.78 20.97
CA ILE A 326 13.90 43.82 21.91
C ILE A 326 15.12 44.50 22.53
N ARG A 327 16.11 43.73 22.98
CA ARG A 327 17.31 44.23 23.66
C ARG A 327 18.19 45.12 22.78
N TYR A 328 18.27 44.81 21.48
CA TYR A 328 19.11 45.53 20.53
C TYR A 328 18.31 46.39 19.54
N ARG A 329 17.02 46.64 19.79
CA ARG A 329 16.13 47.45 18.92
C ARG A 329 16.63 48.86 18.64
N GLN A 330 17.52 49.39 19.47
CA GLN A 330 18.11 50.72 19.30
C GLN A 330 19.35 50.73 18.40
N ASN A 331 19.97 49.57 18.15
CA ASN A 331 21.17 49.47 17.31
C ASN A 331 20.82 49.66 15.84
N LEU A 332 21.76 50.24 15.07
CA LEU A 332 21.57 50.58 13.66
C LEU A 332 21.16 49.35 12.80
N VAL A 333 21.80 48.20 13.02
CA VAL A 333 21.53 46.95 12.29
C VAL A 333 20.07 46.48 12.48
N VAL A 334 19.58 46.48 13.73
CA VAL A 334 18.23 46.01 14.07
C VAL A 334 17.18 47.04 13.65
N LYS A 335 17.46 48.34 13.81
CA LYS A 335 16.62 49.43 13.30
C LYS A 335 16.43 49.33 11.79
N ALA A 336 17.50 49.09 11.04
CA ALA A 336 17.46 48.93 9.58
C ALA A 336 16.63 47.70 9.17
N ALA A 337 16.76 46.59 9.90
CA ALA A 337 16.02 45.35 9.69
C ALA A 337 14.53 45.42 10.12
N GLN A 338 14.06 46.55 10.65
CA GLN A 338 12.69 46.79 11.11
C GLN A 338 12.23 45.78 12.18
N PRO A 339 12.38 46.11 13.49
CA PRO A 339 12.12 45.16 14.58
C PRO A 339 10.68 44.64 14.62
N PHE A 340 9.71 45.42 14.14
CA PHE A 340 8.31 44.99 14.00
C PHE A 340 8.16 43.70 13.18
N PHE A 341 8.79 43.63 12.00
CA PHE A 341 8.70 42.44 11.14
C PHE A 341 9.50 41.26 11.71
N LEU A 342 10.59 41.51 12.44
CA LEU A 342 11.33 40.45 13.12
C LEU A 342 10.48 39.79 14.21
N LEU A 343 9.77 40.59 15.02
CA LEU A 343 8.85 40.09 16.03
C LEU A 343 7.66 39.32 15.41
N MET A 344 7.13 39.81 14.28
CA MET A 344 6.08 39.12 13.54
C MET A 344 6.54 37.74 13.03
N ILE A 345 7.75 37.62 12.48
CA ILE A 345 8.34 36.34 12.06
C ILE A 345 8.43 35.37 13.24
N THR A 346 9.01 35.80 14.37
CA THR A 346 9.14 34.92 15.55
C THR A 346 7.79 34.55 16.17
N GLY A 347 6.81 35.46 16.16
CA GLY A 347 5.46 35.19 16.64
C GLY A 347 4.74 34.17 15.76
N GLY A 348 4.83 34.32 14.43
CA GLY A 348 4.29 33.35 13.49
C GLY A 348 4.93 31.97 13.63
N VAL A 349 6.26 31.91 13.81
CA VAL A 349 6.99 30.65 14.05
C VAL A 349 6.55 30.00 15.36
N LEU A 350 6.34 30.76 16.44
CA LEU A 350 5.83 30.21 17.70
C LEU A 350 4.43 29.63 17.55
N VAL A 351 3.52 30.33 16.87
CA VAL A 351 2.17 29.85 16.60
C VAL A 351 2.20 28.58 15.75
N LEU A 352 3.01 28.55 14.69
CA LEU A 352 3.20 27.36 13.85
C LEU A 352 3.76 26.19 14.65
N ALA A 353 4.83 26.39 15.43
CA ALA A 353 5.43 25.34 16.25
C ALA A 353 4.47 24.80 17.32
N SER A 354 3.52 25.63 17.79
CA SER A 354 2.53 25.20 18.78
C SER A 354 1.61 24.10 18.26
N SER A 355 1.48 23.91 16.93
CA SER A 355 0.71 22.80 16.36
C SER A 355 1.31 21.42 16.68
N LEU A 356 2.58 21.35 17.07
CA LEU A 356 3.24 20.11 17.50
C LEU A 356 2.65 19.54 18.80
N ILE A 357 2.07 20.39 19.65
CA ILE A 357 1.46 19.99 20.92
C ILE A 357 0.22 19.12 20.67
N PRO A 358 -0.85 19.60 20.01
CA PRO A 358 -2.03 18.78 19.73
C PRO A 358 -1.71 17.62 18.79
N LEU A 359 -0.75 17.76 17.87
CA LEU A 359 -0.29 16.66 17.02
C LEU A 359 0.33 15.50 17.82
N SER A 360 0.87 15.77 19.01
CA SER A 360 1.47 14.77 19.91
C SER A 360 0.47 14.16 20.90
N MET A 361 -0.80 14.54 20.82
CA MET A 361 -1.87 13.99 21.66
C MET A 361 -2.52 12.79 20.98
N ASP A 362 -2.69 11.72 21.75
CA ASP A 362 -3.33 10.47 21.32
C ASP A 362 -4.49 10.14 22.27
N ASP A 363 -5.37 9.21 21.90
CA ASP A 363 -6.54 8.85 22.69
C ASP A 363 -6.23 8.01 23.95
N GLY A 364 -5.01 7.47 24.05
CA GLY A 364 -4.60 6.63 25.18
C GLY A 364 -5.08 5.17 25.06
N GLY A 365 -5.76 4.79 23.97
CA GLY A 365 -6.25 3.43 23.71
C GLY A 365 -7.72 3.20 24.08
N ASP A 366 -8.43 4.22 24.56
CA ASP A 366 -9.87 4.21 24.74
C ASP A 366 -10.47 5.53 24.25
N ASP A 367 -11.19 5.45 23.13
CA ASP A 367 -11.82 6.59 22.47
C ASP A 367 -13.20 6.93 23.10
N SER A 368 -13.77 6.01 23.88
CA SER A 368 -15.12 6.14 24.44
C SER A 368 -15.22 7.09 25.64
N THR A 369 -14.10 7.33 26.32
CA THR A 369 -14.04 8.16 27.53
C THR A 369 -13.85 9.66 27.25
N LYS A 370 -13.56 10.05 25.99
CA LYS A 370 -13.28 11.45 25.64
C LYS A 370 -14.50 12.13 25.01
N SER A 371 -14.86 13.30 25.55
CA SER A 371 -15.95 14.14 25.01
C SER A 371 -15.70 14.54 23.55
N THR A 372 -16.76 14.63 22.75
CA THR A 372 -16.73 15.10 21.35
C THR A 372 -15.99 16.42 21.21
N THR A 373 -16.19 17.35 22.15
CA THR A 373 -15.52 18.67 22.15
C THR A 373 -14.00 18.54 22.26
N TYR A 374 -13.51 17.58 23.04
CA TYR A 374 -12.07 17.32 23.16
C TYR A 374 -11.52 16.75 21.85
N ARG A 375 -12.21 15.78 21.24
CA ARG A 375 -11.80 15.13 19.98
C ARG A 375 -11.68 16.14 18.85
N VAL A 376 -12.69 16.99 18.70
CA VAL A 376 -12.68 18.10 17.72
C VAL A 376 -11.62 19.12 18.06
N GLY A 377 -11.49 19.51 19.34
CA GLY A 377 -10.55 20.54 19.78
C GLY A 377 -9.10 20.18 19.46
N VAL A 378 -8.69 18.93 19.73
CA VAL A 378 -7.34 18.44 19.40
C VAL A 378 -7.12 18.46 17.88
N CYS A 379 -8.01 17.81 17.12
CA CYS A 379 -7.83 17.69 15.67
C CYS A 379 -7.87 19.03 14.93
N MET A 380 -8.83 19.90 15.25
CA MET A 380 -8.95 21.21 14.59
C MET A 380 -7.86 22.19 15.02
N SER A 381 -7.30 22.08 16.22
CA SER A 381 -6.22 22.98 16.64
C SER A 381 -4.97 22.89 15.76
N VAL A 382 -4.68 21.73 15.17
CA VAL A 382 -3.52 21.51 14.28
C VAL A 382 -3.56 22.42 13.04
N PRO A 383 -4.57 22.36 12.16
CA PRO A 383 -4.64 23.24 10.98
C PRO A 383 -4.75 24.72 11.37
N TRP A 384 -5.50 25.06 12.43
CA TRP A 384 -5.60 26.44 12.90
C TRP A 384 -4.23 27.04 13.26
N LEU A 385 -3.46 26.35 14.09
CA LEU A 385 -2.12 26.80 14.49
C LEU A 385 -1.15 26.82 13.30
N ALA A 386 -1.19 25.79 12.46
CA ALA A 386 -0.29 25.67 11.31
C ALA A 386 -0.50 26.78 10.28
N PHE A 387 -1.73 26.97 9.79
CA PHE A 387 -2.02 27.95 8.72
C PHE A 387 -1.92 29.40 9.20
N ILE A 388 -2.33 29.70 10.44
CA ILE A 388 -2.19 31.05 11.00
C ILE A 388 -0.72 31.39 11.25
N GLY A 389 0.04 30.48 11.86
CA GLY A 389 1.47 30.68 12.10
C GLY A 389 2.27 30.83 10.80
N PHE A 390 1.95 30.00 9.80
CA PHE A 390 2.52 30.11 8.46
C PHE A 390 2.19 31.47 7.82
N THR A 391 0.90 31.87 7.82
CA THR A 391 0.44 33.13 7.20
C THR A 391 1.14 34.34 7.80
N VAL A 392 1.25 34.42 9.13
CA VAL A 392 1.93 35.52 9.83
C VAL A 392 3.43 35.57 9.47
N THR A 393 4.10 34.42 9.50
CA THR A 393 5.54 34.33 9.19
C THR A 393 5.82 34.73 7.75
N PHE A 394 5.07 34.13 6.82
CA PHE A 394 5.20 34.37 5.40
C PHE A 394 4.93 35.83 5.06
N SER A 395 3.86 36.43 5.61
CA SER A 395 3.47 37.80 5.28
C SER A 395 4.52 38.82 5.69
N ALA A 396 5.24 38.58 6.78
CA ALA A 396 6.38 39.40 7.18
C ALA A 396 7.55 39.31 6.18
N LEU A 397 7.86 38.11 5.68
CA LEU A 397 8.91 37.90 4.66
C LEU A 397 8.53 38.54 3.33
N PHE A 398 7.29 38.31 2.87
CA PHE A 398 6.75 38.92 1.65
C PHE A 398 6.80 40.44 1.73
N SER A 399 6.37 41.01 2.85
CA SER A 399 6.37 42.46 3.07
C SER A 399 7.76 43.08 2.88
N LYS A 400 8.79 42.40 3.39
CA LYS A 400 10.17 42.84 3.25
C LYS A 400 10.65 42.74 1.80
N THR A 401 10.36 41.64 1.11
CA THR A 401 10.73 41.46 -0.31
C THR A 401 10.05 42.49 -1.21
N TRP A 402 8.74 42.71 -1.01
CA TRP A 402 7.96 43.66 -1.79
C TRP A 402 8.48 45.10 -1.63
N ARG A 403 8.80 45.50 -0.40
CA ARG A 403 9.40 46.81 -0.11
C ARG A 403 10.73 46.99 -0.84
N VAL A 404 11.59 45.97 -0.86
CA VAL A 404 12.87 46.01 -1.60
C VAL A 404 12.61 46.22 -3.09
N ASN A 405 11.68 45.46 -3.68
CA ASN A 405 11.34 45.59 -5.10
C ASN A 405 10.75 46.95 -5.47
N ARG A 406 9.87 47.54 -4.64
CA ARG A 406 9.36 48.90 -4.88
C ARG A 406 10.46 49.96 -4.85
N ILE A 407 11.45 49.84 -3.95
CA ILE A 407 12.58 50.78 -3.89
C ILE A 407 13.43 50.68 -5.17
N ILE A 408 13.60 49.48 -5.74
CA ILE A 408 14.31 49.28 -7.02
C ILE A 408 13.59 50.01 -8.15
N GLN A 409 12.30 49.76 -8.30
CA GLN A 409 11.49 50.37 -9.35
C GLN A 409 11.49 51.90 -9.21
N ALA A 410 11.35 52.42 -8.00
CA ALA A 410 11.39 53.85 -7.71
C ALA A 410 12.73 54.50 -8.09
N LYS A 411 13.85 53.79 -7.91
CA LYS A 411 15.19 54.26 -8.34
C LYS A 411 15.32 54.24 -9.88
N ALA A 412 14.75 53.25 -10.54
CA ALA A 412 14.72 53.17 -12.01
C ALA A 412 13.88 54.29 -12.64
N THR A 413 12.79 54.71 -11.97
CA THR A 413 11.91 55.80 -12.43
C THR A 413 12.29 57.19 -11.89
N LEU A 414 13.43 57.33 -11.19
CA LEU A 414 13.88 58.58 -10.53
C LEU A 414 12.84 59.23 -9.58
N SER A 415 11.84 58.47 -9.15
CA SER A 415 10.77 58.94 -8.26
C SER A 415 11.09 58.60 -6.81
N ARG A 416 11.08 59.58 -5.90
CA ARG A 416 11.29 59.31 -4.46
C ARG A 416 10.01 58.80 -3.81
N ILE A 417 9.89 57.49 -3.67
CA ILE A 417 8.72 56.84 -3.04
C ILE A 417 9.06 56.45 -1.60
N LYS A 418 8.28 56.96 -0.63
CA LYS A 418 8.33 56.54 0.77
C LYS A 418 7.27 55.46 0.99
N VAL A 419 7.68 54.20 1.07
CA VAL A 419 6.78 53.08 1.36
C VAL A 419 6.53 53.03 2.87
N GLU A 420 5.29 53.21 3.30
CA GLU A 420 4.89 53.15 4.72
C GLU A 420 4.53 51.71 5.10
N THR A 421 4.70 51.35 6.38
CA THR A 421 4.42 50.01 6.91
C THR A 421 2.95 49.58 6.72
N LYS A 422 2.04 50.55 6.59
CA LYS A 422 0.60 50.35 6.42
C LYS A 422 0.22 49.81 5.03
N ASP A 423 0.96 50.21 4.00
CA ASP A 423 0.70 49.78 2.61
C ASP A 423 0.92 48.28 2.41
N VAL A 424 1.74 47.68 3.28
CA VAL A 424 2.10 46.27 3.24
C VAL A 424 1.20 45.38 4.09
N LEU A 425 0.37 46.00 4.94
CA LEU A 425 -0.55 45.31 5.85
C LEU A 425 -1.84 44.87 5.13
N GLY A 426 -2.20 45.53 4.02
CA GLY A 426 -3.38 45.21 3.22
C GLY A 426 -3.38 43.78 2.64
N PRO A 427 -2.35 43.38 1.86
CA PRO A 427 -2.25 42.01 1.34
C PRO A 427 -2.17 40.94 2.43
N PHE A 428 -1.55 41.27 3.57
CA PHE A 428 -1.52 40.41 4.76
C PHE A 428 -2.92 40.17 5.33
N PHE A 429 -3.70 41.23 5.57
CA PHE A 429 -5.05 41.09 6.09
C PHE A 429 -5.94 40.31 5.14
N LEU A 430 -5.85 40.56 3.83
CA LEU A 430 -6.59 39.79 2.84
C LEU A 430 -6.28 38.29 2.94
N LEU A 431 -4.99 37.92 2.94
CA LEU A 431 -4.56 36.53 3.03
C LEU A 431 -5.00 35.87 4.35
N LEU A 432 -4.87 36.59 5.47
CA LEU A 432 -5.26 36.12 6.79
C LEU A 432 -6.78 35.91 6.86
N THR A 433 -7.57 36.87 6.35
CA THR A 433 -9.03 36.77 6.30
C THR A 433 -9.49 35.59 5.45
N CYS A 434 -8.87 35.35 4.28
CA CYS A 434 -9.18 34.18 3.46
C CYS A 434 -8.90 32.86 4.20
N ASN A 435 -7.74 32.74 4.86
CA ASN A 435 -7.42 31.53 5.63
C ASN A 435 -8.38 31.33 6.81
N ILE A 436 -8.67 32.38 7.59
CA ILE A 436 -9.62 32.34 8.71
C ILE A 436 -11.00 31.91 8.21
N LEU A 437 -11.48 32.48 7.10
CA LEU A 437 -12.79 32.14 6.55
C LEU A 437 -12.88 30.65 6.20
N VAL A 438 -11.88 30.10 5.51
CA VAL A 438 -11.89 28.67 5.14
C VAL A 438 -11.78 27.78 6.39
N LEU A 439 -10.92 28.12 7.35
CA LEU A 439 -10.78 27.37 8.59
C LEU A 439 -12.05 27.41 9.46
N THR A 440 -12.73 28.55 9.54
CA THR A 440 -14.00 28.68 10.26
C THR A 440 -15.09 27.86 9.58
N LEU A 441 -15.18 27.91 8.24
CA LEU A 441 -16.13 27.06 7.50
C LEU A 441 -15.83 25.57 7.74
N TRP A 442 -14.56 25.17 7.77
CA TRP A 442 -14.19 23.79 8.06
C TRP A 442 -14.62 23.37 9.48
N THR A 443 -14.33 24.19 10.50
CA THR A 443 -14.73 23.91 11.89
C THR A 443 -16.25 23.80 12.08
N VAL A 444 -17.04 24.60 11.34
CA VAL A 444 -18.49 24.66 11.53
C VAL A 444 -19.24 23.62 10.69
N LEU A 445 -18.82 23.40 9.45
CA LEU A 445 -19.56 22.55 8.51
C LEU A 445 -19.15 21.07 8.60
N ASP A 446 -17.87 20.78 8.81
CA ASP A 446 -17.33 19.41 8.78
C ASP A 446 -16.03 19.32 9.61
N PRO A 447 -16.11 19.47 10.95
CA PRO A 447 -14.92 19.49 11.79
C PRO A 447 -14.17 18.16 11.72
N LEU A 448 -12.84 18.23 11.72
CA LEU A 448 -12.01 17.05 11.94
C LEU A 448 -12.29 16.49 13.33
N THR A 449 -12.63 15.21 13.37
CA THR A 449 -12.85 14.47 14.61
C THR A 449 -11.78 13.38 14.72
N TYR A 450 -11.25 13.19 15.93
CA TYR A 450 -10.37 12.05 16.19
C TYR A 450 -11.23 10.78 16.11
N THR A 451 -10.89 9.82 15.27
CA THR A 451 -11.59 8.53 15.08
C THR A 451 -10.60 7.37 15.09
N ARG A 452 -11.08 6.17 15.48
CA ARG A 452 -10.29 4.94 15.40
C ARG A 452 -10.77 4.08 14.24
N ASN A 453 -9.87 3.76 13.33
CA ASN A 453 -10.11 2.89 12.19
C ASN A 453 -9.54 1.50 12.42
N LYS A 454 -10.22 0.49 11.88
CA LYS A 454 -9.81 -0.92 11.96
C LYS A 454 -8.79 -1.19 10.85
N ASN A 455 -7.66 -1.77 11.20
CA ASN A 455 -6.72 -2.26 10.20
C ASN A 455 -7.22 -3.57 9.60
N GLU A 456 -6.68 -3.92 8.44
CA GLU A 456 -6.93 -5.23 7.83
C GLU A 456 -6.40 -6.36 8.72
N GLY A 457 -7.16 -7.45 8.75
CA GLY A 457 -6.83 -8.65 9.52
C GLY A 457 -7.71 -8.84 10.75
N THR A 458 -8.08 -10.10 10.96
CA THR A 458 -8.85 -10.56 12.13
C THR A 458 -8.16 -11.73 12.79
N ASP A 459 -8.56 -12.04 14.01
CA ASP A 459 -8.17 -13.30 14.64
C ASP A 459 -8.92 -14.48 14.00
N TYR A 460 -8.65 -15.68 14.53
CA TYR A 460 -9.27 -16.92 14.07
C TYR A 460 -10.80 -16.94 14.24
N TRP A 461 -11.36 -16.03 15.04
CA TRP A 461 -12.79 -15.88 15.34
C TRP A 461 -13.41 -14.66 14.67
N ASN A 462 -12.74 -14.09 13.65
CA ASN A 462 -13.20 -12.91 12.93
C ASN A 462 -13.33 -11.63 13.81
N ARG A 463 -12.53 -11.53 14.88
CA ARG A 463 -12.46 -10.36 15.75
C ARG A 463 -11.31 -9.45 15.32
N VAL A 464 -11.49 -8.13 15.46
CA VAL A 464 -10.49 -7.12 15.07
C VAL A 464 -9.26 -7.20 15.96
N ILE A 465 -8.08 -7.38 15.37
CA ILE A 465 -6.81 -7.49 16.11
C ILE A 465 -6.01 -6.19 16.17
N SER A 466 -6.29 -5.23 15.29
CA SER A 466 -5.49 -4.02 15.17
C SER A 466 -6.32 -2.81 14.74
N THR A 467 -6.09 -1.66 15.37
CA THR A 467 -6.74 -0.37 15.07
C THR A 467 -5.74 0.77 15.09
N HIS A 468 -6.01 1.85 14.38
CA HIS A 468 -5.21 3.08 14.44
C HIS A 468 -6.09 4.32 14.62
N GLY A 469 -5.55 5.35 15.27
CA GLY A 469 -6.23 6.63 15.46
C GLY A 469 -5.81 7.66 14.41
N SER A 470 -6.76 8.38 13.83
CA SER A 470 -6.53 9.48 12.88
C SER A 470 -7.56 10.60 13.09
N CYS A 471 -7.26 11.79 12.58
CA CYS A 471 -8.23 12.89 12.54
C CYS A 471 -8.90 12.89 11.17
N GLU A 472 -10.21 12.62 11.13
CA GLU A 472 -10.97 12.46 9.90
C GLU A 472 -12.22 13.34 9.83
N SER A 473 -12.61 13.65 8.60
CA SER A 473 -13.84 14.36 8.25
C SER A 473 -14.22 13.94 6.83
N ASP A 474 -15.52 13.88 6.52
CA ASP A 474 -16.01 13.32 5.26
C ASP A 474 -15.50 14.10 4.03
N LYS A 475 -15.34 15.42 4.19
CA LYS A 475 -14.98 16.36 3.12
C LYS A 475 -13.71 17.13 3.46
N ALA A 476 -12.78 16.54 4.22
CA ALA A 476 -11.50 17.15 4.60
C ALA A 476 -10.77 17.82 3.42
N HIS A 477 -10.72 17.12 2.29
CA HIS A 477 -10.03 17.56 1.07
C HIS A 477 -10.65 18.84 0.47
N ALA A 478 -11.95 19.05 0.61
CA ALA A 478 -12.65 20.23 0.09
C ALA A 478 -12.23 21.52 0.79
N PHE A 479 -11.79 21.45 2.05
CA PHE A 479 -11.27 22.59 2.82
C PHE A 479 -9.75 22.69 2.75
N LEU A 480 -9.06 21.54 2.73
CA LEU A 480 -7.60 21.50 2.66
C LEU A 480 -7.06 21.98 1.30
N ALA A 481 -7.72 21.62 0.19
CA ALA A 481 -7.31 22.03 -1.16
C ALA A 481 -7.28 23.55 -1.36
N PRO A 482 -8.33 24.34 -1.03
CA PRO A 482 -8.27 25.79 -1.15
C PRO A 482 -7.25 26.43 -0.18
N LEU A 483 -7.10 25.92 1.04
CA LEU A 483 -6.05 26.38 1.97
C LEU A 483 -4.66 26.18 1.38
N ALA A 484 -4.37 24.97 0.87
CA ALA A 484 -3.10 24.67 0.23
C ALA A 484 -2.88 25.53 -1.02
N GLY A 485 -3.90 25.69 -1.87
CA GLY A 485 -3.84 26.49 -3.09
C GLY A 485 -3.57 27.97 -2.84
N ILE A 486 -4.28 28.58 -1.88
CA ILE A 486 -4.09 29.99 -1.49
C ILE A 486 -2.66 30.20 -0.99
N ASN A 487 -2.20 29.38 -0.05
CA ASN A 487 -0.87 29.53 0.55
C ASN A 487 0.25 29.24 -0.44
N TRP A 488 0.11 28.21 -1.28
CA TRP A 488 1.12 27.85 -2.28
C TRP A 488 1.26 28.91 -3.38
N SER A 489 0.15 29.43 -3.90
CA SER A 489 0.15 30.51 -4.91
C SER A 489 0.91 31.74 -4.41
N VAL A 490 0.71 32.06 -3.14
CA VAL A 490 1.33 33.20 -2.49
C VAL A 490 2.84 32.99 -2.28
N ILE A 491 3.28 31.77 -1.93
CA ILE A 491 4.71 31.41 -1.91
C ILE A 491 5.33 31.58 -3.30
N VAL A 492 4.69 31.09 -4.35
CA VAL A 492 5.20 31.20 -5.73
C VAL A 492 5.42 32.66 -6.12
N ILE A 493 4.45 33.53 -5.83
CA ILE A 493 4.56 34.98 -6.07
C ILE A 493 5.73 35.58 -5.27
N ALA A 494 5.91 35.18 -4.00
CA ALA A 494 7.02 35.67 -3.19
C ALA A 494 8.39 35.19 -3.69
N CYS A 495 8.49 33.93 -4.14
CA CYS A 495 9.69 33.39 -4.75
C CYS A 495 10.04 34.14 -6.03
N TYR A 496 9.05 34.45 -6.88
CA TYR A 496 9.24 35.29 -8.07
C TYR A 496 9.77 36.69 -7.68
N GLN A 497 9.15 37.33 -6.69
CA GLN A 497 9.61 38.63 -6.19
C GLN A 497 11.03 38.56 -5.60
N ALA A 498 11.37 37.50 -4.88
CA ALA A 498 12.71 37.30 -4.33
C ALA A 498 13.75 37.07 -5.44
N TYR A 499 13.36 36.39 -6.52
CA TYR A 499 14.18 36.16 -7.69
C TYR A 499 14.50 37.48 -8.41
N GLU A 500 13.51 38.35 -8.62
CA GLU A 500 13.73 39.69 -9.19
C GLU A 500 14.70 40.53 -8.33
N ALA A 501 14.58 40.43 -7.01
CA ALA A 501 15.45 41.13 -6.05
C ALA A 501 16.92 40.63 -6.03
N ARG A 502 17.23 39.47 -6.65
CA ARG A 502 18.54 38.78 -6.51
C ARG A 502 19.72 39.55 -7.11
N SER A 503 19.45 40.40 -8.10
CA SER A 503 20.49 41.06 -8.90
C SER A 503 21.22 42.18 -8.14
N ILE A 504 20.79 42.51 -6.92
CA ILE A 504 21.39 43.57 -6.10
C ILE A 504 22.49 42.99 -5.21
N LYS A 505 23.75 43.20 -5.61
CA LYS A 505 24.91 43.11 -4.72
C LYS A 505 25.01 44.40 -3.89
N SER A 506 24.15 44.57 -2.88
CA SER A 506 24.44 45.54 -1.81
C SER A 506 24.96 44.78 -0.60
N GLU A 507 25.94 45.33 0.12
CA GLU A 507 26.53 44.69 1.31
C GLU A 507 25.51 44.46 2.45
N PHE A 508 24.26 44.92 2.30
CA PHE A 508 23.10 44.46 3.08
C PHE A 508 22.46 43.25 2.41
N SER A 509 23.09 42.09 2.58
CA SER A 509 22.65 40.78 2.06
C SER A 509 21.34 40.23 2.65
N GLU A 510 20.48 41.07 3.25
CA GLU A 510 19.20 40.67 3.83
C GLU A 510 18.27 40.03 2.80
N ALA A 511 18.23 40.56 1.56
CA ALA A 511 17.42 39.99 0.48
C ALA A 511 17.83 38.56 0.10
N LYS A 512 19.12 38.22 0.17
CA LYS A 512 19.62 36.86 -0.13
C LYS A 512 19.08 35.84 0.88
N TYR A 513 19.15 36.15 2.17
CA TYR A 513 18.69 35.23 3.22
C TYR A 513 17.16 35.13 3.27
N ILE A 514 16.44 36.22 2.99
CA ILE A 514 14.98 36.18 2.82
C ILE A 514 14.60 35.31 1.63
N GLY A 515 15.29 35.46 0.49
CA GLY A 515 15.07 34.62 -0.69
C GLY A 515 15.35 33.14 -0.42
N LEU A 516 16.44 32.83 0.31
CA LEU A 516 16.75 31.46 0.71
C LEU A 516 15.66 30.88 1.63
N ALA A 517 15.16 31.66 2.60
CA ALA A 517 14.07 31.23 3.47
C ALA A 517 12.77 30.97 2.68
N LEU A 518 12.40 31.84 1.73
CA LEU A 518 11.23 31.66 0.87
C LEU A 518 11.38 30.42 -0.03
N PHE A 519 12.57 30.18 -0.58
CA PHE A 519 12.84 28.99 -1.40
C PHE A 519 12.79 27.70 -0.57
N SER A 520 13.32 27.70 0.66
CA SER A 520 13.21 26.57 1.58
C SER A 520 11.75 26.26 1.94
N LEU A 521 10.92 27.28 2.15
CA LEU A 521 9.48 27.11 2.34
C LEU A 521 8.82 26.49 1.09
N PHE A 522 9.11 27.02 -0.10
CA PHE A 522 8.59 26.48 -1.35
C PHE A 522 8.94 25.01 -1.58
N GLN A 523 10.22 24.66 -1.38
CA GLN A 523 10.71 23.28 -1.49
C GLN A 523 9.95 22.34 -0.53
N ALA A 524 9.74 22.75 0.71
CA ALA A 524 9.08 21.90 1.71
C ALA A 524 7.63 21.59 1.35
N PHE A 525 6.90 22.48 0.68
CA PHE A 525 5.56 22.18 0.17
C PHE A 525 5.60 21.17 -0.98
N ILE A 526 6.55 21.29 -1.90
CA ILE A 526 6.70 20.36 -3.03
C ILE A 526 7.06 18.95 -2.56
N THR A 527 8.00 18.83 -1.61
CA THR A 527 8.46 17.51 -1.14
C THR A 527 7.60 16.97 -0.02
N GLY A 528 7.05 17.83 0.84
CA GLY A 528 6.31 17.45 2.04
C GLY A 528 4.93 16.87 1.75
N ILE A 529 4.18 17.46 0.81
CA ILE A 529 2.81 17.00 0.52
C ILE A 529 2.80 15.54 0.00
N PRO A 530 3.61 15.14 -1.01
CA PRO A 530 3.65 13.76 -1.47
C PRO A 530 4.06 12.78 -0.36
N VAL A 531 5.04 13.15 0.47
CA VAL A 531 5.47 12.32 1.61
C VAL A 531 4.31 12.06 2.56
N LEU A 532 3.55 13.10 2.94
CA LEU A 532 2.39 12.96 3.84
C LEU A 532 1.27 12.10 3.25
N VAL A 533 1.08 12.12 1.93
CA VAL A 533 0.09 11.26 1.26
C VAL A 533 0.52 9.78 1.32
N ILE A 534 1.80 9.49 1.12
CA ILE A 534 2.33 8.12 1.13
C ILE A 534 2.25 7.48 2.52
N VAL A 535 2.53 8.25 3.58
CA VAL A 535 2.60 7.70 4.94
C VAL A 535 1.28 7.78 5.72
N ARG A 536 0.18 8.20 5.07
CA ARG A 536 -1.10 8.49 5.73
C ARG A 536 -1.67 7.32 6.55
N ASP A 537 -1.46 6.09 6.09
CA ASP A 537 -2.02 4.88 6.69
C ASP A 537 -1.17 4.35 7.86
N SER A 538 -0.01 4.99 8.13
CA SER A 538 0.87 4.68 9.26
C SER A 538 0.93 5.87 10.22
N PRO A 539 0.25 5.80 11.39
CA PRO A 539 0.19 6.92 12.33
C PRO A 539 1.57 7.40 12.80
N GLN A 540 2.47 6.46 13.06
CA GLN A 540 3.83 6.78 13.52
C GLN A 540 4.65 7.48 12.43
N ALA A 541 4.60 6.98 11.18
CA ALA A 541 5.33 7.58 10.07
C ALA A 541 4.76 8.95 9.68
N TYR A 542 3.43 9.09 9.67
CA TYR A 542 2.75 10.37 9.46
C TYR A 542 3.14 11.40 10.51
N TYR A 543 3.07 11.03 11.79
CA TYR A 543 3.44 11.88 12.91
C TYR A 543 4.90 12.35 12.83
N ILE A 544 5.84 11.45 12.59
CA ILE A 544 7.27 11.77 12.49
C ILE A 544 7.51 12.72 11.32
N SER A 545 6.94 12.42 10.15
CA SER A 545 7.13 13.20 8.93
C SER A 545 6.61 14.62 9.08
N LEU A 546 5.38 14.78 9.59
CA LEU A 546 4.76 16.09 9.78
C LEU A 546 5.47 16.90 10.86
N SER A 547 5.81 16.28 12.00
CA SER A 547 6.51 16.93 13.10
C SER A 547 7.88 17.46 12.65
N LEU A 548 8.67 16.60 11.98
CA LEU A 548 9.99 16.98 11.47
C LEU A 548 9.90 18.11 10.43
N MET A 549 8.93 18.04 9.53
CA MET A 549 8.71 19.10 8.52
C MET A 549 8.45 20.46 9.19
N ILE A 550 7.54 20.51 10.18
CA ILE A 550 7.22 21.75 10.90
C ILE A 550 8.45 22.28 11.66
N THR A 551 9.20 21.40 12.32
CA THR A 551 10.41 21.77 13.07
C THR A 551 11.50 22.32 12.15
N LEU A 552 11.80 21.63 11.04
CA LEU A 552 12.83 22.05 10.10
C LEU A 552 12.49 23.38 9.44
N LEU A 553 11.24 23.59 9.04
CA LEU A 553 10.79 24.86 8.47
C LEU A 553 10.93 26.01 9.46
N SER A 554 10.50 25.78 10.71
CA SER A 554 10.58 26.77 11.78
C SER A 554 12.02 27.18 12.08
N LEU A 555 12.91 26.20 12.24
CA LEU A 555 14.34 26.45 12.50
C LEU A 555 15.04 27.10 11.31
N ALA A 556 14.74 26.67 10.08
CA ALA A 556 15.32 27.27 8.87
C ALA A 556 14.99 28.77 8.78
N VAL A 557 13.73 29.16 9.03
CA VAL A 557 13.32 30.57 9.03
C VAL A 557 14.05 31.35 10.14
N LEU A 558 14.10 30.83 11.36
CA LEU A 558 14.80 31.51 12.46
C LEU A 558 16.29 31.69 12.17
N VAL A 559 16.97 30.62 11.75
CA VAL A 559 18.40 30.62 11.47
C VAL A 559 18.74 31.59 10.34
N LEU A 560 18.05 31.47 9.19
CA LEU A 560 18.35 32.28 8.01
C LEU A 560 18.08 33.78 8.24
N ILE A 561 17.07 34.12 9.04
CA ILE A 561 16.71 35.53 9.25
C ILE A 561 17.53 36.18 10.36
N PHE A 562 17.77 35.47 11.47
CA PHE A 562 18.38 36.06 12.67
C PHE A 562 19.90 35.89 12.75
N VAL A 563 20.46 34.74 12.35
CA VAL A 563 21.90 34.48 12.50
C VAL A 563 22.76 35.54 11.78
N PRO A 564 22.49 35.91 10.51
CA PRO A 564 23.27 36.95 9.84
C PRO A 564 23.18 38.32 10.55
N LYS A 565 22.02 38.63 11.14
CA LYS A 565 21.79 39.90 11.85
C LYS A 565 22.50 39.95 13.20
N ILE A 566 22.52 38.83 13.93
CA ILE A 566 23.28 38.69 15.18
C ILE A 566 24.78 38.81 14.90
N MET A 567 25.29 38.15 13.86
CA MET A 567 26.69 38.24 13.46
C MET A 567 27.09 39.66 13.09
N MET A 568 26.30 40.34 12.23
CA MET A 568 26.55 41.73 11.88
C MET A 568 26.50 42.65 13.10
N GLN A 569 25.49 42.51 13.97
CA GLN A 569 25.39 43.32 15.18
C GLN A 569 26.61 43.18 16.10
N ARG A 570 27.18 41.98 16.22
CA ARG A 570 28.43 41.74 16.97
C ARG A 570 29.64 42.37 16.30
N GLN A 571 29.77 42.27 14.96
CA GLN A 571 30.88 42.89 14.23
C GLN A 571 30.90 44.42 14.34
N TYR A 572 29.72 45.05 14.46
CA TYR A 572 29.60 46.50 14.65
C TYR A 572 29.56 46.94 16.13
N ALA A 573 29.58 46.00 17.09
CA ALA A 573 29.61 46.31 18.50
C ALA A 573 30.97 46.94 18.87
N GLY A 574 30.96 48.18 19.35
CA GLY A 574 32.17 48.93 19.74
C GLY A 574 32.57 50.07 18.79
N LEU A 575 31.93 50.19 17.62
CA LEU A 575 32.14 51.32 16.69
C LEU A 575 31.10 52.44 16.94
N SER A 576 31.53 53.70 16.85
CA SER A 576 30.63 54.87 16.94
C SER A 576 29.58 54.86 15.81
N GLU A 577 28.37 55.40 16.04
CA GLU A 577 27.31 55.45 15.02
C GLU A 577 27.76 56.13 13.71
N ALA A 578 28.61 57.15 13.80
CA ALA A 578 29.17 57.84 12.64
C ALA A 578 30.09 56.91 11.83
N GLU A 579 30.85 56.06 12.50
CA GLU A 579 31.78 55.12 11.90
C GLU A 579 31.09 53.88 11.33
N GLN A 580 30.00 53.44 11.97
CA GLN A 580 29.08 52.44 11.41
C GLN A 580 28.46 52.96 10.10
N ARG A 581 27.93 54.20 10.09
CA ARG A 581 27.37 54.81 8.87
C ARG A 581 28.42 55.01 7.78
N ARG A 582 29.66 55.38 8.13
CA ARG A 582 30.76 55.58 7.18
C ARG A 582 31.21 54.26 6.55
N LYS A 583 31.36 53.18 7.35
CA LYS A 583 31.61 51.83 6.82
C LYS A 583 30.49 51.37 5.89
N LEU A 584 29.23 51.60 6.29
CA LEU A 584 28.04 51.30 5.49
C LEU A 584 27.91 52.12 4.20
N GLN A 585 28.48 53.33 4.15
CA GLN A 585 28.53 54.14 2.93
C GLN A 585 29.70 53.73 2.03
N SER A 586 30.87 53.45 2.61
CA SER A 586 32.08 53.04 1.86
C SER A 586 31.88 51.74 1.08
N SER A 587 31.09 50.82 1.62
CA SER A 587 30.72 49.56 0.99
C SER A 587 29.79 49.72 -0.22
N VAL A 588 28.83 50.63 -0.12
CA VAL A 588 27.90 50.97 -1.21
C VAL A 588 28.64 51.61 -2.39
N VAL A 589 29.64 52.45 -2.09
CA VAL A 589 30.52 53.07 -3.10
C VAL A 589 31.43 52.03 -3.77
N ARG A 590 32.00 51.10 -2.99
CA ARG A 590 32.88 50.03 -3.50
C ARG A 590 32.15 49.08 -4.46
N SER A 591 30.92 48.68 -4.13
CA SER A 591 30.06 47.87 -5.03
C SER A 591 29.68 48.62 -6.33
N SER A 592 29.53 49.95 -6.27
CA SER A 592 29.24 50.77 -7.45
C SER A 592 30.46 50.91 -8.38
N ASN A 593 31.67 51.03 -7.81
CA ASN A 593 32.92 51.08 -8.58
C ASN A 593 33.30 49.72 -9.22
N ASP A 594 32.98 48.59 -8.59
CA ASP A 594 33.18 47.27 -9.22
C ASP A 594 32.24 47.04 -10.42
N ARG A 595 31.02 47.61 -10.37
CA ARG A 595 30.08 47.60 -11.51
C ARG A 595 30.55 48.48 -12.66
N SER A 596 31.04 49.69 -12.41
CA SER A 596 31.56 50.56 -13.47
C SER A 596 32.85 50.00 -14.09
N SER A 597 33.71 49.37 -13.28
CA SER A 597 34.96 48.74 -13.77
C SER A 597 34.69 47.52 -14.65
N SER A 598 33.71 46.68 -14.30
CA SER A 598 33.31 45.53 -15.12
C SER A 598 32.57 45.95 -16.41
N GLN A 599 31.77 47.01 -16.36
CA GLN A 599 31.10 47.56 -17.54
C GLN A 599 32.07 48.28 -18.49
N PHE A 600 33.08 48.98 -17.95
CA PHE A 600 34.19 49.57 -18.70
C PHE A 600 35.07 48.50 -19.35
N ALA A 601 35.38 47.41 -18.64
CA ALA A 601 36.12 46.27 -19.19
C ALA A 601 35.37 45.58 -20.34
N ASN A 602 34.04 45.40 -20.22
CA ASN A 602 33.21 44.86 -21.29
C ASN A 602 33.13 45.80 -22.51
N ASN A 603 33.04 47.11 -22.29
CA ASN A 603 33.07 48.10 -23.37
C ASN A 603 34.43 48.14 -24.08
N LEU A 604 35.55 48.04 -23.35
CA LEU A 604 36.90 47.90 -23.91
C LEU A 604 37.08 46.61 -24.73
N HIS A 605 36.42 45.53 -24.31
CA HIS A 605 36.42 44.28 -25.04
C HIS A 605 35.62 44.37 -26.35
N LEU A 606 34.46 45.03 -26.32
CA LEU A 606 33.67 45.34 -27.52
C LEU A 606 34.38 46.31 -28.47
N GLU A 607 35.11 47.30 -27.93
CA GLU A 607 35.94 48.21 -28.73
C GLU A 607 37.13 47.49 -29.38
N ARG A 608 37.75 46.53 -28.68
CA ARG A 608 38.80 45.66 -29.25
C ARG A 608 38.24 44.76 -30.36
N ILE A 609 37.03 44.22 -30.21
CA ILE A 609 36.38 43.44 -31.26
C ILE A 609 36.08 44.32 -32.47
N SER A 610 35.55 45.53 -32.27
CA SER A 610 35.31 46.51 -33.34
C SER A 610 36.61 46.92 -34.08
N ARG A 611 37.71 47.18 -33.36
CA ARG A 611 39.02 47.49 -33.98
C ARG A 611 39.65 46.30 -34.70
N ASN A 612 39.40 45.07 -34.26
CA ASN A 612 39.90 43.85 -34.93
C ASN A 612 39.11 43.54 -36.22
N VAL A 613 37.84 43.95 -36.31
CA VAL A 613 37.05 43.86 -37.55
C VAL A 613 37.49 44.94 -38.57
N SER A 614 37.88 46.13 -38.12
CA SER A 614 38.37 47.20 -39.00
C SER A 614 39.81 47.01 -39.51
N THR A 615 40.63 46.19 -38.85
CA THR A 615 42.03 45.94 -39.25
C THR A 615 42.22 44.71 -40.15
N SER A 616 41.20 43.85 -40.31
CA SER A 616 41.27 42.67 -41.17
C SER A 616 40.94 42.95 -42.65
N SER A 617 40.46 44.14 -43.01
CA SER A 617 40.12 44.50 -44.40
C SER A 617 41.27 45.04 -45.26
N PHE A 618 42.49 45.18 -44.72
CA PHE A 618 43.61 45.85 -45.43
C PHE A 618 44.89 45.03 -45.67
N ARG A 619 44.90 43.71 -45.43
CA ARG A 619 46.07 42.88 -45.77
C ARG A 619 45.68 41.50 -46.32
N LYS A 620 45.52 41.41 -47.64
CA LYS A 620 45.87 40.25 -48.48
C LYS A 620 45.77 40.61 -49.97
N SER A 621 46.89 41.03 -50.56
CA SER A 621 47.20 40.88 -51.99
C SER A 621 48.64 40.38 -52.10
N ALA A 622 48.87 39.56 -53.14
CA ALA A 622 50.10 38.83 -53.50
C ALA A 622 50.38 37.56 -52.68
N ASP A 623 50.62 36.37 -53.23
CA ASP A 623 50.71 35.84 -54.61
C ASP A 623 50.64 34.29 -54.47
N ALA A 624 49.80 33.60 -55.24
CA ALA A 624 50.12 32.86 -56.46
C ALA A 624 50.44 31.34 -56.27
N MET A 625 49.44 30.58 -56.73
CA MET A 625 49.28 29.18 -57.13
C MET A 625 50.36 28.63 -58.10
N PRO A 626 50.45 27.31 -58.40
CA PRO A 626 49.51 26.60 -59.31
C PRO A 626 49.17 25.16 -58.89
N GLY A 627 47.93 24.69 -59.00
CA GLY A 627 47.19 24.32 -60.23
C GLY A 627 46.72 22.86 -60.02
N ARG A 628 45.60 22.34 -60.54
CA ARG A 628 44.79 22.71 -61.69
C ARG A 628 43.50 21.84 -61.68
N SER A 629 42.34 22.51 -61.88
CA SER A 629 41.08 22.14 -62.58
C SER A 629 40.36 20.79 -62.30
N SER A 630 39.03 20.68 -62.25
CA SER A 630 37.98 21.48 -62.90
C SER A 630 36.58 21.33 -62.25
N ASP A 631 36.01 22.49 -61.89
CA ASP A 631 34.64 23.01 -62.01
C ASP A 631 33.38 22.13 -61.76
N PHE A 632 32.65 22.55 -60.72
CA PHE A 632 31.20 22.40 -60.55
C PHE A 632 30.50 23.75 -60.78
N LYS A 633 29.42 23.74 -61.56
CA LYS A 633 28.49 24.86 -61.84
C LYS A 633 27.64 25.21 -60.61
N SER A 634 27.19 26.46 -60.53
CA SER A 634 26.19 26.97 -59.57
C SER A 634 24.88 26.16 -59.62
N THR A 635 23.97 26.14 -58.64
CA THR A 635 23.32 27.28 -57.94
C THR A 635 22.34 26.72 -56.88
N HIS A 636 22.08 27.53 -55.84
CA HIS A 636 20.89 27.61 -54.97
C HIS A 636 20.49 26.46 -54.05
N GLU A 637 20.42 26.75 -52.73
CA GLU A 637 19.22 26.49 -51.92
C GLU A 637 19.17 27.26 -50.59
N THR A 638 17.94 27.51 -50.14
CA THR A 638 17.49 28.30 -48.98
C THR A 638 17.20 27.45 -47.74
N ALA A 639 17.47 28.03 -46.57
CA ALA A 639 16.69 27.95 -45.30
C ALA A 639 16.49 26.62 -44.52
N THR A 640 17.12 26.60 -43.33
CA THR A 640 16.57 26.27 -41.99
C THR A 640 16.35 24.81 -41.55
N ALA A 641 17.15 24.36 -40.56
CA ALA A 641 16.77 23.74 -39.26
C ALA A 641 17.89 22.80 -38.76
N ILE A 642 18.40 22.96 -37.52
CA ILE A 642 19.16 21.91 -36.82
C ILE A 642 18.82 21.93 -35.33
N GLY A 643 18.43 20.75 -34.83
CA GLY A 643 18.54 20.32 -33.44
C GLY A 643 19.50 19.13 -33.32
N VAL A 644 20.13 19.02 -32.13
CA VAL A 644 20.51 17.85 -31.30
C VAL A 644 21.33 16.68 -31.89
N VAL A 645 22.23 16.14 -31.03
CA VAL A 645 22.73 14.73 -30.81
C VAL A 645 24.27 14.75 -30.67
N VAL A 646 24.85 14.59 -29.46
CA VAL A 646 25.26 13.37 -28.71
C VAL A 646 26.37 12.55 -29.40
N GLU A 647 27.47 12.31 -28.67
CA GLU A 647 28.67 11.61 -29.11
C GLU A 647 28.91 10.38 -28.21
N GLU A 648 29.06 9.20 -28.82
CA GLU A 648 29.45 7.91 -28.22
C GLU A 648 30.94 7.60 -28.43
N VAL A 649 31.53 6.79 -27.54
CA VAL A 649 32.89 6.23 -27.60
C VAL A 649 32.81 4.69 -27.42
N PRO A 650 33.70 3.86 -28.02
CA PRO A 650 33.34 2.51 -28.47
C PRO A 650 33.75 1.32 -27.59
N ASN A 651 33.17 0.17 -27.96
CA ASN A 651 33.30 -1.21 -27.47
C ASN A 651 34.70 -1.84 -27.54
N GLN A 652 35.00 -2.73 -26.59
CA GLN A 652 35.63 -4.04 -26.83
C GLN A 652 35.00 -5.13 -25.94
N ALA A 653 34.86 -6.32 -26.54
CA ALA A 653 34.04 -7.45 -26.10
C ALA A 653 34.84 -8.55 -25.38
N LEU A 654 34.15 -9.39 -24.56
CA LEU A 654 34.41 -10.83 -24.42
C LEU A 654 33.31 -11.58 -23.65
N VAL A 655 32.41 -12.21 -24.43
CA VAL A 655 31.80 -13.56 -24.35
C VAL A 655 31.89 -14.39 -23.04
N ARG A 656 30.72 -14.80 -22.49
CA ARG A 656 30.29 -16.24 -22.39
C ARG A 656 28.85 -16.41 -21.87
N ARG A 657 28.14 -17.35 -22.52
CA ARG A 657 26.78 -17.90 -22.25
C ARG A 657 26.76 -18.77 -20.97
N HIS A 658 25.63 -18.90 -20.27
CA HIS A 658 24.57 -19.92 -20.50
C HIS A 658 23.47 -19.87 -19.42
N SER A 659 22.24 -20.08 -19.89
CA SER A 659 21.01 -20.60 -19.26
C SER A 659 21.08 -21.27 -17.87
N LEU A 660 20.18 -20.84 -16.97
CA LEU A 660 19.08 -21.62 -16.37
C LEU A 660 18.05 -20.65 -15.76
#